data_AF-A0A2K3MY42-F1
#
_entry.id   AF-A0A2K3MY42-F1
#
_cell.length_a   1.000
_cell.length_b   1.000
_cell.length_c   1.000
_cell.angle_alpha   90.00
_cell.angle_beta   90.00
_cell.angle_gamma   90.00
#
_symmetry.space_group_name_H-M   'P 1'
#
loop_
_entity.id
_entity.type
_entity.pdbx_description
1 polymer ?
#
loop_
_entity_poly.entity_id
_entity_poly.type
_entity_poly.pdbx_seq_one_letter_code
_entity_poly.pdbx_strand_id
1 'polypeptide(L)'
;RRKMEVAVLPDAAVLGILKRYPFVPRHPFTRGVSSTVSRRNSYCLKDDCPKPVARLNDDQMFTDVVVDQDGYSGKNEVLGIEDELMTAKKAISEAQDRQVTLEKERDHLLEELARSEAKKQEYIAAILHDKEVAITELEAAKSLFHKNLEESVEEKFSLQSKLVLAKQDAVDLAVQVEKLAEVAFQQATSHILQDAQLRISSAETTAAEAAHQIEKQIKDATEGTISSIVEKSKYAIERALAVAEEAGEHAKEAMETFLDGTSPFTEVASVQVENIKLQGMLSDIESQLMITRNEVARLNIELEHTRQQLKAFEQRAIDAEKALLDLQESRRKTTLQQEEEMKSLLDKVRKDVADKTKAISKAFKTDLKNIKATIEASKEVVLSKDNAYLRRCEALQRSLMASEDALKMWRQRTEMAESLLMKERKLDEEGGDSIYVVNGGRIDLLTDVDSQKWKLLSDGPRRDIPQWMARRIKAVIPKFPPKKTDVAEALASNFRPLELPKADEVWSIAREKPKEGDALVEHVFERETIEKKRKALERALRRKTEKAPEQKILEPGTGTGREIVFQAFNWESWRRQWYQELASKASDLSKCGVTAVWLPPPTESVAPQVLAVCYSNPLSLLLAVCCYSFQQRIFNCGD
;
A
#
# COMPACT_ATOMS: atom_id res chain seq x y z
N ARG A 1 -37.92 51.83 -0.18
CA ARG A 1 -36.53 52.36 -0.22
C ARG A 1 -35.61 51.19 -0.59
N ARG A 2 -35.51 50.86 -1.89
CA ARG A 2 -34.34 51.14 -2.75
C ARG A 2 -32.99 50.75 -2.08
N LYS A 3 -32.44 49.60 -2.44
CA LYS A 3 -31.24 49.52 -3.31
C LYS A 3 -31.07 48.11 -3.90
N MET A 4 -31.08 48.10 -5.22
CA MET A 4 -30.63 47.08 -6.16
C MET A 4 -29.21 47.49 -6.58
N GLU A 5 -28.30 46.53 -6.79
CA GLU A 5 -27.03 46.60 -7.58
C GLU A 5 -26.36 45.22 -7.37
N VAL A 6 -26.22 44.26 -8.29
CA VAL A 6 -25.78 44.18 -9.71
C VAL A 6 -24.28 44.43 -9.92
N ALA A 7 -23.64 43.35 -10.43
CA ALA A 7 -22.35 43.23 -11.13
C ALA A 7 -21.07 43.46 -10.27
N VAL A 8 -19.93 42.79 -10.49
CA VAL A 8 -19.13 42.72 -11.74
C VAL A 8 -18.09 41.58 -11.61
N LEU A 9 -17.91 40.80 -12.69
CA LEU A 9 -16.73 39.97 -12.99
C LEU A 9 -15.51 40.86 -13.33
N PRO A 10 -14.28 40.43 -13.06
CA PRO A 10 -13.20 40.71 -13.98
C PRO A 10 -12.50 39.45 -14.48
N ASP A 11 -12.34 39.44 -15.79
CA ASP A 11 -11.60 38.48 -16.60
C ASP A 11 -10.13 38.92 -16.75
N ALA A 12 -9.26 37.94 -16.94
CA ALA A 12 -7.91 37.94 -17.55
C ALA A 12 -6.84 39.02 -17.21
N ALA A 13 -5.68 38.55 -16.71
CA ALA A 13 -4.38 38.95 -17.27
C ALA A 13 -3.28 37.90 -16.98
N VAL A 14 -2.55 37.60 -18.06
CA VAL A 14 -1.42 36.68 -18.23
C VAL A 14 -0.11 37.35 -17.80
N LEU A 15 0.82 36.60 -17.17
CA LEU A 15 2.27 36.55 -17.50
C LEU A 15 3.01 35.63 -16.53
N GLY A 16 3.76 34.67 -17.08
CA GLY A 16 4.45 33.63 -16.33
C GLY A 16 5.76 34.06 -15.69
N ILE A 17 6.43 33.09 -15.04
CA ILE A 17 7.85 32.75 -15.17
C ILE A 17 8.16 31.56 -14.24
N LEU A 18 8.89 30.59 -14.78
CA LEU A 18 9.49 29.44 -14.09
C LEU A 18 10.30 29.85 -12.85
N LYS A 19 10.32 29.00 -11.82
CA LYS A 19 11.57 28.61 -11.14
C LYS A 19 11.46 27.24 -10.47
N ARG A 20 12.27 26.31 -10.99
CA ARG A 20 12.61 25.00 -10.42
C ARG A 20 13.55 25.18 -9.22
N TYR A 21 13.43 24.30 -8.23
CA TYR A 21 14.49 23.94 -7.27
C TYR A 21 14.38 22.43 -6.92
N PRO A 22 15.44 21.80 -6.41
CA PRO A 22 15.91 20.52 -6.94
C PRO A 22 15.63 19.33 -6.02
N PHE A 23 15.61 18.19 -6.68
CA PHE A 23 15.52 16.85 -6.13
C PHE A 23 16.92 16.38 -5.67
N VAL A 24 17.01 15.76 -4.50
CA VAL A 24 18.19 15.03 -4.01
C VAL A 24 17.88 13.53 -4.06
N PRO A 25 18.54 12.71 -4.89
CA PRO A 25 18.39 11.26 -4.84
C PRO A 25 19.51 10.60 -4.02
N ARG A 26 19.09 9.74 -3.07
CA ARG A 26 19.94 8.71 -2.47
C ARG A 26 20.16 7.56 -3.47
N HIS A 27 21.38 7.04 -3.48
CA HIS A 27 21.84 5.91 -4.27
C HIS A 27 21.02 4.63 -4.09
N PRO A 28 20.96 3.79 -5.14
CA PRO A 28 21.02 2.35 -4.94
C PRO A 28 22.16 1.69 -5.73
N PHE A 29 22.78 0.71 -5.07
CA PHE A 29 23.65 -0.32 -5.62
C PHE A 29 22.92 -1.13 -6.70
N THR A 30 23.58 -1.41 -7.82
CA THR A 30 23.15 -2.43 -8.78
C THR A 30 24.28 -3.42 -9.06
N ARG A 31 24.00 -4.69 -8.76
CA ARG A 31 24.77 -5.89 -9.13
C ARG A 31 24.24 -6.33 -10.49
N GLY A 32 25.06 -6.23 -11.54
CA GLY A 32 24.68 -6.65 -12.89
C GLY A 32 25.12 -8.09 -13.16
N VAL A 33 24.16 -8.99 -13.34
CA VAL A 33 24.35 -10.27 -14.03
C VAL A 33 23.84 -10.07 -15.45
N SER A 34 24.65 -10.40 -16.45
CA SER A 34 24.19 -10.53 -17.83
C SER A 34 24.68 -11.86 -18.39
N SER A 35 23.72 -12.72 -18.68
CA SER A 35 23.86 -13.92 -19.50
C SER A 35 23.67 -13.55 -20.97
N THR A 36 24.60 -13.94 -21.83
CA THR A 36 24.31 -14.14 -23.25
C THR A 36 24.93 -15.44 -23.76
N VAL A 37 24.08 -16.19 -24.45
CA VAL A 37 24.34 -17.42 -25.20
C VAL A 37 24.98 -17.05 -26.53
N SER A 38 26.04 -17.77 -26.96
CA SER A 38 26.20 -18.09 -28.39
C SER A 38 27.16 -19.26 -28.66
N ARG A 39 26.59 -20.27 -29.34
CA ARG A 39 27.11 -21.16 -30.39
C ARG A 39 28.62 -21.48 -30.49
N ARG A 40 28.87 -22.81 -30.45
CA ARG A 40 29.98 -23.53 -31.08
C ARG A 40 30.24 -23.10 -32.52
N ASN A 41 31.52 -22.91 -32.86
CA ASN A 41 32.13 -23.61 -33.98
C ASN A 41 33.63 -23.81 -33.73
N SER A 42 34.06 -25.02 -34.05
CA SER A 42 35.41 -25.58 -33.93
C SER A 42 36.33 -25.08 -35.05
N TYR A 43 37.54 -24.70 -34.70
CA TYR A 43 38.73 -24.94 -35.51
C TYR A 43 39.92 -25.21 -34.59
N CYS A 44 40.47 -26.42 -34.68
CA CYS A 44 41.74 -26.79 -34.09
C CYS A 44 42.87 -26.12 -34.88
N LEU A 45 43.72 -25.37 -34.20
CA LEU A 45 45.12 -25.17 -34.60
C LEU A 45 45.99 -25.44 -33.37
N LYS A 46 47.08 -26.15 -33.65
CA LYS A 46 48.06 -26.76 -32.75
C LYS A 46 48.85 -25.72 -31.95
N ASP A 47 49.44 -26.14 -30.83
CA ASP A 47 50.89 -25.99 -30.66
C ASP A 47 51.45 -26.95 -29.60
N ASP A 48 52.55 -27.57 -30.01
CA ASP A 48 53.28 -28.65 -29.36
C ASP A 48 54.03 -28.15 -28.11
N CYS A 49 53.99 -28.96 -27.05
CA CYS A 49 54.86 -28.81 -25.88
C CYS A 49 56.29 -29.28 -26.21
N PRO A 50 57.35 -28.53 -25.86
CA PRO A 50 58.70 -29.10 -25.86
C PRO A 50 58.91 -29.95 -24.60
N LYS A 51 59.40 -31.17 -24.82
CA LYS A 51 59.85 -32.13 -23.80
C LYS A 51 61.10 -31.61 -23.07
N PRO A 52 61.30 -31.92 -21.78
CA PRO A 52 62.57 -31.73 -21.11
C PRO A 52 63.58 -32.80 -21.56
N VAL A 53 64.80 -32.36 -21.87
CA VAL A 53 65.92 -33.20 -22.31
C VAL A 53 66.44 -34.04 -21.14
N ALA A 54 66.67 -35.32 -21.45
CA ALA A 54 67.18 -36.35 -20.55
C ALA A 54 68.58 -36.01 -20.00
N ARG A 55 68.77 -36.25 -18.69
CA ARG A 55 70.10 -36.45 -18.11
C ARG A 55 70.56 -37.86 -18.45
N LEU A 56 71.65 -37.96 -19.22
CA LEU A 56 72.44 -39.18 -19.34
C LEU A 56 73.44 -39.20 -18.17
N ASN A 57 73.38 -40.27 -17.38
CA ASN A 57 74.47 -40.68 -16.51
C ASN A 57 75.51 -41.35 -17.39
N ASP A 58 76.76 -40.90 -17.33
CA ASP A 58 77.92 -41.68 -17.75
C ASP A 58 78.96 -41.61 -16.64
N ASP A 59 79.24 -42.78 -16.07
CA ASP A 59 80.35 -43.06 -15.17
C ASP A 59 81.66 -43.10 -15.97
N GLN A 60 82.68 -42.35 -15.56
CA GLN A 60 84.08 -42.68 -15.89
C GLN A 60 85.07 -42.12 -14.85
N MET A 61 85.31 -42.93 -13.82
CA MET A 61 86.61 -43.38 -13.33
C MET A 61 87.82 -42.47 -13.63
N PHE A 62 88.17 -41.59 -12.69
CA PHE A 62 89.51 -40.98 -12.61
C PHE A 62 90.47 -41.95 -11.94
N THR A 63 91.33 -42.59 -12.74
CA THR A 63 92.54 -43.27 -12.26
C THR A 63 93.64 -42.24 -12.04
N ASP A 64 94.10 -42.21 -10.80
CA ASP A 64 95.33 -41.56 -10.32
C ASP A 64 96.54 -42.08 -11.12
N VAL A 65 97.17 -41.21 -11.90
CA VAL A 65 98.46 -41.50 -12.56
C VAL A 65 99.48 -40.53 -11.99
N VAL A 66 100.25 -41.06 -11.05
CA VAL A 66 101.56 -40.56 -10.63
C VAL A 66 102.45 -40.48 -11.86
N VAL A 67 102.85 -39.28 -12.26
CA VAL A 67 103.97 -39.07 -13.19
C VAL A 67 105.14 -38.59 -12.37
N ASP A 68 106.13 -39.49 -12.25
CA ASP A 68 107.43 -39.23 -11.69
C ASP A 68 108.16 -38.10 -12.44
N GLN A 69 108.83 -37.30 -11.63
CA GLN A 69 109.67 -36.19 -12.01
C GLN A 69 111.12 -36.68 -12.03
N ASP A 70 111.79 -36.57 -13.17
CA ASP A 70 113.25 -36.50 -13.38
C ASP A 70 113.44 -36.39 -14.91
N GLY A 71 114.24 -35.53 -15.54
CA GLY A 71 115.33 -34.64 -15.21
C GLY A 71 116.04 -34.31 -16.55
N TYR A 72 116.91 -33.30 -16.58
CA TYR A 72 117.70 -32.74 -17.71
C TYR A 72 117.04 -31.57 -18.47
N SER A 73 117.39 -30.30 -18.17
CA SER A 73 118.68 -29.59 -18.40
C SER A 73 118.79 -28.98 -19.81
N GLY A 74 118.49 -27.67 -19.89
CA GLY A 74 118.85 -26.80 -21.01
C GLY A 74 119.00 -25.36 -20.51
N LYS A 75 120.25 -24.92 -20.35
CA LYS A 75 120.68 -23.59 -19.91
C LYS A 75 120.35 -22.49 -20.94
N ASN A 76 119.77 -21.37 -20.52
CA ASN A 76 120.32 -19.99 -20.58
C ASN A 76 119.21 -18.91 -20.46
N GLU A 77 119.53 -17.82 -19.74
CA GLU A 77 118.73 -16.58 -19.46
C GLU A 77 117.66 -16.66 -18.35
N VAL A 78 118.09 -16.76 -17.09
CA VAL A 78 117.27 -17.05 -15.89
C VAL A 78 117.36 -15.93 -14.83
N LEU A 79 117.15 -14.65 -15.19
CA LEU A 79 117.01 -13.60 -14.15
C LEU A 79 115.95 -12.51 -14.44
N GLY A 80 115.26 -12.56 -15.59
CA GLY A 80 114.07 -11.72 -15.86
C GLY A 80 112.77 -12.52 -15.95
N ILE A 81 112.85 -13.76 -16.43
CA ILE A 81 111.69 -14.63 -16.70
C ILE A 81 111.04 -15.16 -15.42
N GLU A 82 111.79 -15.32 -14.33
CA GLU A 82 111.26 -15.83 -13.04
C GLU A 82 110.34 -14.82 -12.34
N ASP A 83 110.65 -13.52 -12.40
CA ASP A 83 109.80 -12.46 -11.84
C ASP A 83 108.52 -12.26 -12.69
N GLU A 84 108.65 -12.36 -14.02
CA GLU A 84 107.51 -12.38 -14.95
C GLU A 84 106.60 -13.62 -14.76
N LEU A 85 107.19 -14.79 -14.49
CA LEU A 85 106.43 -16.00 -14.17
C LEU A 85 105.69 -15.89 -12.84
N MET A 86 106.30 -15.26 -11.83
CA MET A 86 105.68 -15.07 -10.52
C MET A 86 104.55 -14.03 -10.56
N THR A 87 104.72 -12.95 -11.32
CA THR A 87 103.65 -11.96 -11.56
C THR A 87 102.51 -12.56 -12.36
N ALA A 88 102.80 -13.36 -13.40
CA ALA A 88 101.79 -14.08 -14.17
C ALA A 88 101.01 -15.11 -13.30
N LYS A 89 101.70 -15.88 -12.45
CA LYS A 89 101.04 -16.82 -11.51
C LYS A 89 100.14 -16.10 -10.51
N LYS A 90 100.57 -14.95 -10.00
CA LYS A 90 99.75 -14.12 -9.11
C LYS A 90 98.52 -13.57 -9.82
N ALA A 91 98.67 -13.08 -11.04
CA ALA A 91 97.55 -12.61 -11.86
C ALA A 91 96.54 -13.75 -12.19
N ILE A 92 97.03 -14.97 -12.43
CA ILE A 92 96.18 -16.15 -12.62
C ILE A 92 95.43 -16.51 -11.33
N SER A 93 96.09 -16.50 -10.18
CA SER A 93 95.42 -16.74 -8.88
C SER A 93 94.34 -15.70 -8.61
N GLU A 94 94.62 -14.41 -8.83
CA GLU A 94 93.63 -13.33 -8.66
C GLU A 94 92.48 -13.45 -9.67
N ALA A 95 92.75 -13.89 -10.89
CA ALA A 95 91.71 -14.16 -11.89
C ALA A 95 90.84 -15.37 -11.50
N GLN A 96 91.45 -16.43 -10.94
CA GLN A 96 90.74 -17.59 -10.40
C GLN A 96 89.86 -17.22 -9.22
N ASP A 97 90.35 -16.41 -8.28
CA ASP A 97 89.56 -15.92 -7.15
C ASP A 97 88.37 -15.07 -7.62
N ARG A 98 88.60 -14.18 -8.62
CA ARG A 98 87.52 -13.40 -9.24
C ARG A 98 86.50 -14.31 -9.93
N GLN A 99 86.94 -15.35 -10.65
CA GLN A 99 86.05 -16.32 -11.27
C GLN A 99 85.19 -17.04 -10.23
N VAL A 100 85.78 -17.52 -9.13
CA VAL A 100 85.05 -18.17 -8.03
C VAL A 100 84.04 -17.22 -7.39
N THR A 101 84.36 -15.92 -7.24
CA THR A 101 83.39 -14.94 -6.74
C THR A 101 82.23 -14.72 -7.70
N LEU A 102 82.49 -14.64 -9.00
CA LEU A 102 81.45 -14.48 -10.03
C LEU A 102 80.57 -15.74 -10.15
N GLU A 103 81.13 -16.93 -9.99
CA GLU A 103 80.37 -18.18 -9.97
C GLU A 103 79.43 -18.24 -8.76
N LYS A 104 79.88 -17.80 -7.58
CA LYS A 104 79.02 -17.67 -6.39
C LYS A 104 77.90 -16.64 -6.59
N GLU A 105 78.19 -15.50 -7.20
CA GLU A 105 77.18 -14.48 -7.52
C GLU A 105 76.17 -15.00 -8.55
N ARG A 106 76.62 -15.71 -9.59
CA ARG A 106 75.75 -16.39 -10.55
C ARG A 106 74.81 -17.37 -9.85
N ASP A 107 75.35 -18.23 -8.99
CA ASP A 107 74.55 -19.23 -8.28
C ASP A 107 73.54 -18.58 -7.35
N HIS A 108 73.92 -17.50 -6.68
CA HIS A 108 73.00 -16.70 -5.87
C HIS A 108 71.86 -16.10 -6.70
N LEU A 109 72.16 -15.51 -7.86
CA LEU A 109 71.15 -14.95 -8.76
C LEU A 109 70.23 -16.02 -9.37
N LEU A 110 70.75 -17.20 -9.68
CA LEU A 110 69.96 -18.34 -10.15
C LEU A 110 68.99 -18.82 -9.06
N GLU A 111 69.44 -18.88 -7.80
CA GLU A 111 68.58 -19.23 -6.68
C GLU A 111 67.50 -18.17 -6.41
N GLU A 112 67.84 -16.88 -6.54
CA GLU A 112 66.85 -15.78 -6.47
C GLU A 112 65.82 -15.85 -7.60
N LEU A 113 66.25 -16.16 -8.82
CA LEU A 113 65.37 -16.34 -9.96
C LEU A 113 64.42 -17.52 -9.72
N ALA A 114 64.93 -18.68 -9.30
CA ALA A 114 64.12 -19.84 -8.96
C ALA A 114 63.10 -19.54 -7.84
N ARG A 115 63.52 -18.81 -6.79
CA ARG A 115 62.62 -18.34 -5.72
C ARG A 115 61.54 -17.40 -6.25
N SER A 116 61.86 -16.51 -7.19
CA SER A 116 60.89 -15.57 -7.78
C SER A 116 59.88 -16.28 -8.70
N GLU A 117 60.33 -17.29 -9.45
CA GLU A 117 59.48 -18.10 -10.32
C GLU A 117 58.52 -18.98 -9.51
N ALA A 118 59.01 -19.60 -8.43
CA ALA A 118 58.16 -20.36 -7.50
C ALA A 118 57.06 -19.47 -6.89
N LYS A 119 57.41 -18.28 -6.39
CA LYS A 119 56.42 -17.31 -5.88
C LYS A 119 55.40 -16.90 -6.94
N LYS A 120 55.82 -16.70 -8.19
CA LYS A 120 54.90 -16.40 -9.29
C LYS A 120 53.92 -17.56 -9.52
N GLN A 121 54.38 -18.80 -9.49
CA GLN A 121 53.53 -19.98 -9.63
C GLN A 121 52.53 -20.10 -8.46
N GLU A 122 52.96 -19.82 -7.23
CA GLU A 122 52.07 -19.76 -6.06
C GLU A 122 50.96 -18.71 -6.22
N TYR A 123 51.29 -17.50 -6.69
CA TYR A 123 50.27 -16.48 -6.97
C TYR A 123 49.29 -16.90 -8.06
N ILE A 124 49.78 -17.56 -9.11
CA ILE A 124 48.91 -18.09 -10.18
C ILE A 124 47.98 -19.16 -9.60
N ALA A 125 48.50 -20.07 -8.79
CA ALA A 125 47.71 -21.12 -8.14
C ALA A 125 46.65 -20.54 -7.19
N ALA A 126 47.00 -19.54 -6.38
CA ALA A 126 46.06 -18.84 -5.50
C ALA A 126 44.94 -18.16 -6.30
N ILE A 127 45.27 -17.44 -7.39
CA ILE A 127 44.29 -16.79 -8.25
C ILE A 127 43.35 -17.82 -8.92
N LEU A 128 43.87 -18.98 -9.33
CA LEU A 128 43.04 -20.03 -9.92
C LEU A 128 42.11 -20.66 -8.87
N HIS A 129 42.61 -20.90 -7.66
CA HIS A 129 41.80 -21.40 -6.55
C HIS A 129 40.67 -20.43 -6.18
N ASP A 130 40.97 -19.15 -6.02
CA ASP A 130 39.97 -18.12 -5.72
C ASP A 130 38.89 -18.03 -6.81
N LYS A 131 39.28 -18.18 -8.08
CA LYS A 131 38.33 -18.24 -9.20
C LYS A 131 37.42 -19.45 -9.11
N GLU A 132 37.97 -20.62 -8.80
CA GLU A 132 37.19 -21.86 -8.67
C GLU A 132 36.20 -21.77 -7.51
N VAL A 133 36.64 -21.28 -6.35
CA VAL A 133 35.76 -21.02 -5.20
C VAL A 133 34.63 -20.05 -5.59
N ALA A 134 34.94 -18.93 -6.24
CA ALA A 134 33.93 -17.97 -6.67
C ALA A 134 32.92 -18.55 -7.68
N ILE A 135 33.35 -19.45 -8.57
CA ILE A 135 32.46 -20.16 -9.50
C ILE A 135 31.54 -21.09 -8.72
N THR A 136 32.07 -21.90 -7.80
CA THR A 136 31.24 -22.83 -7.01
C THR A 136 30.20 -22.12 -6.14
N GLU A 137 30.57 -21.00 -5.50
CA GLU A 137 29.63 -20.17 -4.73
C GLU A 137 28.52 -19.60 -5.62
N LEU A 138 28.87 -19.16 -6.84
CA LEU A 138 27.90 -18.61 -7.79
C LEU A 138 26.95 -19.69 -8.31
N GLU A 139 27.46 -20.90 -8.56
CA GLU A 139 26.64 -22.06 -8.95
C GLU A 139 25.70 -22.50 -7.84
N ALA A 140 26.18 -22.53 -6.59
CA ALA A 140 25.35 -22.82 -5.42
C ALA A 140 24.23 -21.76 -5.24
N ALA A 141 24.57 -20.47 -5.35
CA ALA A 141 23.60 -19.39 -5.28
C ALA A 141 22.56 -19.47 -6.41
N LYS A 142 22.99 -19.83 -7.64
CA LYS A 142 22.09 -20.05 -8.78
C LYS A 142 21.15 -21.21 -8.53
N SER A 143 21.63 -22.32 -7.98
CA SER A 143 20.81 -23.50 -7.65
C SER A 143 19.76 -23.16 -6.59
N LEU A 144 20.16 -22.47 -5.52
CA LEU A 144 19.25 -22.02 -4.46
C LEU A 144 18.16 -21.09 -5.02
N PHE A 145 18.53 -20.15 -5.89
CA PHE A 145 17.55 -19.27 -6.53
C PHE A 145 16.54 -20.04 -7.39
N HIS A 146 16.98 -21.04 -8.16
CA HIS A 146 16.05 -21.86 -8.96
C HIS A 146 15.11 -22.67 -8.07
N LYS A 147 15.62 -23.25 -6.98
CA LYS A 147 14.80 -23.98 -6.01
C LYS A 147 13.73 -23.08 -5.38
N ASN A 148 14.12 -21.89 -4.91
CA ASN A 148 13.17 -20.92 -4.34
C ASN A 148 12.13 -20.45 -5.37
N LEU A 149 12.52 -20.32 -6.64
CA LEU A 149 11.61 -19.96 -7.72
C LEU A 149 10.58 -21.07 -7.94
N GLU A 150 11.01 -22.33 -7.96
CA GLU A 150 10.15 -23.50 -8.12
C GLU A 150 9.17 -23.63 -6.94
N GLU A 151 9.66 -23.51 -5.70
CA GLU A 151 8.83 -23.50 -4.50
C GLU A 151 7.79 -22.37 -4.53
N SER A 152 8.18 -21.15 -4.91
CA SER A 152 7.25 -20.02 -5.02
C SER A 152 6.19 -20.21 -6.12
N VAL A 153 6.55 -20.85 -7.23
CA VAL A 153 5.62 -21.19 -8.30
C VAL A 153 4.61 -22.25 -7.84
N GLU A 154 5.07 -23.29 -7.14
CA GLU A 154 4.21 -24.33 -6.58
C GLU A 154 3.25 -23.77 -5.52
N GLU A 155 3.75 -22.93 -4.61
CA GLU A 155 2.93 -22.22 -3.63
C GLU A 155 1.84 -21.39 -4.31
N LYS A 156 2.19 -20.66 -5.38
CA LYS A 156 1.23 -19.89 -6.17
C LYS A 156 0.15 -20.77 -6.78
N PHE A 157 0.51 -21.93 -7.34
CA PHE A 157 -0.47 -22.87 -7.88
C PHE A 157 -1.39 -23.43 -6.79
N SER A 158 -0.83 -23.76 -5.61
CA SER A 158 -1.61 -24.23 -4.46
C SER A 158 -2.62 -23.19 -3.96
N LEU A 159 -2.21 -21.91 -3.90
CA LEU A 159 -3.07 -20.80 -3.49
C LEU A 159 -4.14 -20.52 -4.54
N GLN A 160 -3.80 -20.62 -5.82
CA GLN A 160 -4.75 -20.47 -6.91
C GLN A 160 -5.82 -21.57 -6.88
N SER A 161 -5.44 -22.83 -6.59
CA SER A 161 -6.37 -23.94 -6.40
C SER A 161 -7.31 -23.69 -5.22
N LYS A 162 -6.78 -23.27 -4.06
CA LYS A 162 -7.58 -22.90 -2.87
C LYS A 162 -8.53 -21.74 -3.15
N LEU A 163 -8.10 -20.74 -3.92
CA LEU A 163 -8.94 -19.61 -4.31
C LEU A 163 -10.10 -20.05 -5.20
N VAL A 164 -9.89 -21.00 -6.11
CA VAL A 164 -10.97 -21.55 -6.95
C VAL A 164 -11.99 -22.29 -6.09
N LEU A 165 -11.55 -23.11 -5.14
CA LEU A 165 -12.45 -23.78 -4.19
C LEU A 165 -13.24 -22.79 -3.33
N ALA A 166 -12.58 -21.79 -2.74
CA ALA A 166 -13.26 -20.77 -1.94
C ALA A 166 -14.27 -19.96 -2.75
N LYS A 167 -14.01 -19.72 -4.04
CA LYS A 167 -14.98 -19.09 -4.95
C LYS A 167 -16.19 -19.99 -5.21
N GLN A 168 -15.98 -21.29 -5.38
CA GLN A 168 -17.07 -22.25 -5.55
C GLN A 168 -17.94 -22.33 -4.29
N ASP A 169 -17.33 -22.44 -3.10
CA ASP A 169 -18.06 -22.47 -1.83
C ASP A 169 -18.88 -21.18 -1.61
N ALA A 170 -18.32 -20.02 -1.98
CA ALA A 170 -19.03 -18.75 -1.89
C ALA A 170 -20.24 -18.68 -2.84
N VAL A 171 -20.14 -19.26 -4.04
CA VAL A 171 -21.26 -19.37 -4.99
C VAL A 171 -22.32 -20.32 -4.42
N ASP A 172 -21.92 -21.47 -3.88
CA ASP A 172 -22.85 -22.45 -3.31
C ASP A 172 -23.60 -21.87 -2.10
N LEU A 173 -22.90 -21.12 -1.23
CA LEU A 173 -23.52 -20.37 -0.13
C LEU A 173 -24.51 -19.31 -0.63
N ALA A 174 -24.16 -18.56 -1.68
CA ALA A 174 -25.05 -17.56 -2.26
C ALA A 174 -26.35 -18.20 -2.80
N VAL A 175 -26.23 -19.35 -3.49
CA VAL A 175 -27.39 -20.11 -3.98
C VAL A 175 -28.25 -20.63 -2.83
N GLN A 176 -27.66 -21.06 -1.72
CA GLN A 176 -28.44 -21.49 -0.54
C GLN A 176 -29.19 -20.31 0.11
N VAL A 177 -28.55 -19.15 0.23
CA VAL A 177 -29.19 -17.94 0.77
C VAL A 177 -30.34 -17.49 -0.12
N GLU A 178 -30.18 -17.53 -1.45
CA GLU A 178 -31.24 -17.21 -2.40
C GLU A 178 -32.44 -18.16 -2.27
N LYS A 179 -32.20 -19.46 -2.15
CA LYS A 179 -33.27 -20.46 -1.91
C LYS A 179 -34.01 -20.20 -0.60
N LEU A 180 -33.29 -19.88 0.48
CA LEU A 180 -33.92 -19.56 1.76
C LEU A 180 -34.75 -18.28 1.69
N ALA A 181 -34.27 -17.26 0.97
CA ALA A 181 -35.02 -16.04 0.73
C ALA A 181 -36.30 -16.32 -0.07
N GLU A 182 -36.21 -17.14 -1.13
CA GLU A 182 -37.37 -17.55 -1.93
C GLU A 182 -38.44 -18.26 -1.08
N VAL A 183 -38.04 -19.21 -0.24
CA VAL A 183 -38.96 -19.90 0.68
C VAL A 183 -39.60 -18.93 1.67
N ALA A 184 -38.83 -17.99 2.23
CA ALA A 184 -39.37 -16.97 3.13
C ALA A 184 -40.39 -16.06 2.43
N PHE A 185 -40.14 -15.66 1.17
CA PHE A 185 -41.08 -14.88 0.37
C PHE A 185 -42.35 -15.67 0.05
N GLN A 186 -42.24 -16.95 -0.32
CA GLN A 186 -43.39 -17.81 -0.57
C GLN A 186 -44.25 -17.96 0.70
N GLN A 187 -43.62 -18.17 1.86
CA GLN A 187 -44.32 -18.25 3.15
C GLN A 187 -45.01 -16.94 3.52
N ALA A 188 -44.33 -15.80 3.40
CA ALA A 188 -44.92 -14.49 3.67
C ALA A 188 -46.12 -14.21 2.75
N THR A 189 -45.99 -14.53 1.47
CA THR A 189 -47.08 -14.37 0.48
C THR A 189 -48.27 -15.27 0.82
N SER A 190 -48.03 -16.53 1.17
CA SER A 190 -49.08 -17.46 1.61
C SER A 190 -49.81 -16.96 2.85
N HIS A 191 -49.09 -16.46 3.85
CA HIS A 191 -49.69 -15.92 5.08
C HIS A 191 -50.54 -14.67 4.80
N ILE A 192 -50.06 -13.75 3.96
CA ILE A 192 -50.83 -12.55 3.56
C ILE A 192 -52.11 -12.95 2.84
N LEU A 193 -52.05 -13.94 1.94
CA LEU A 193 -53.24 -14.43 1.24
C LEU A 193 -54.25 -15.08 2.18
N GLN A 194 -53.80 -15.89 3.15
CA GLN A 194 -54.67 -16.49 4.16
C GLN A 194 -55.32 -15.43 5.05
N ASP A 195 -54.56 -14.43 5.51
CA ASP A 195 -55.09 -13.32 6.31
C ASP A 195 -56.13 -12.51 5.52
N ALA A 196 -55.87 -12.24 4.24
CA ALA A 196 -56.84 -11.58 3.36
C ALA A 196 -58.13 -12.41 3.20
N GLN A 197 -58.01 -13.73 3.01
CA GLN A 197 -59.17 -14.63 2.94
C GLN A 197 -59.98 -14.62 4.23
N LEU A 198 -59.33 -14.69 5.40
CA LEU A 198 -60.01 -14.64 6.69
C LEU A 198 -60.77 -13.32 6.90
N ARG A 199 -60.18 -12.19 6.48
CA ARG A 199 -60.86 -10.88 6.54
C ARG A 199 -62.06 -10.81 5.60
N ILE A 200 -61.95 -11.39 4.40
CA ILE A 200 -63.08 -11.47 3.46
C ILE A 200 -64.19 -12.33 4.06
N SER A 201 -63.88 -13.54 4.56
CA SER A 201 -64.88 -14.40 5.20
C SER A 201 -65.51 -13.74 6.42
N SER A 202 -64.74 -13.02 7.24
CA SER A 202 -65.29 -12.25 8.35
C SER A 202 -66.20 -11.11 7.87
N ALA A 203 -65.85 -10.42 6.79
CA ALA A 203 -66.71 -9.40 6.20
C ALA A 203 -68.00 -10.01 5.66
N GLU A 204 -67.92 -11.15 4.98
CA GLU A 204 -69.08 -11.91 4.48
C GLU A 204 -70.01 -12.35 5.61
N THR A 205 -69.49 -12.86 6.74
CA THR A 205 -70.33 -13.22 7.89
C THR A 205 -71.00 -12.00 8.50
N THR A 206 -70.28 -10.89 8.67
CA THR A 206 -70.88 -9.65 9.20
C THR A 206 -71.93 -9.07 8.25
N ALA A 207 -71.73 -9.18 6.93
CA ALA A 207 -72.71 -8.77 5.93
C ALA A 207 -73.95 -9.67 5.96
N ALA A 208 -73.78 -10.99 6.12
CA ALA A 208 -74.88 -11.95 6.26
C ALA A 208 -75.68 -11.72 7.54
N GLU A 209 -75.01 -11.45 8.67
CA GLU A 209 -75.66 -11.09 9.94
C GLU A 209 -76.47 -9.79 9.82
N ALA A 210 -75.90 -8.76 9.18
CA ALA A 210 -76.60 -7.51 8.93
C ALA A 210 -77.83 -7.71 8.03
N ALA A 211 -77.70 -8.52 6.96
CA ALA A 211 -78.82 -8.86 6.09
C ALA A 211 -79.94 -9.61 6.85
N HIS A 212 -79.57 -10.57 7.68
CA HIS A 212 -80.53 -11.31 8.51
C HIS A 212 -81.25 -10.40 9.52
N GLN A 213 -80.52 -9.45 10.11
CA GLN A 213 -81.09 -8.47 11.02
C GLN A 213 -82.11 -7.55 10.32
N ILE A 214 -81.80 -7.10 9.10
CA ILE A 214 -82.74 -6.32 8.27
C ILE A 214 -83.97 -7.16 7.92
N GLU A 215 -83.79 -8.41 7.49
CA GLU A 215 -84.89 -9.31 7.17
C GLU A 215 -85.81 -9.55 8.37
N LYS A 216 -85.23 -9.74 9.56
CA LYS A 216 -85.98 -9.85 10.81
C LYS A 216 -86.79 -8.58 11.12
N GLN A 217 -86.19 -7.40 10.98
CA GLN A 217 -86.91 -6.14 11.19
C GLN A 217 -88.07 -5.97 10.21
N ILE A 218 -87.87 -6.33 8.94
CA ILE A 218 -88.94 -6.32 7.93
C ILE A 218 -90.04 -7.30 8.35
N LYS A 219 -89.69 -8.52 8.74
CA LYS A 219 -90.65 -9.53 9.18
C LYS A 219 -91.47 -9.04 10.38
N ASP A 220 -90.81 -8.55 11.44
CA ASP A 220 -91.48 -8.05 12.65
C ASP A 220 -92.42 -6.86 12.32
N ALA A 221 -92.00 -5.96 11.43
CA ALA A 221 -92.83 -4.84 10.98
C ALA A 221 -94.04 -5.32 10.15
N THR A 222 -93.86 -6.32 9.27
CA THR A 222 -94.96 -6.91 8.50
C THR A 222 -95.94 -7.66 9.38
N GLU A 223 -95.45 -8.46 10.35
CA GLU A 223 -96.30 -9.14 11.33
C GLU A 223 -97.09 -8.13 12.17
N GLY A 224 -96.44 -7.07 12.67
CA GLY A 224 -97.11 -6.00 13.40
C GLY A 224 -98.19 -5.29 12.56
N THR A 225 -97.92 -5.06 11.28
CA THR A 225 -98.88 -4.46 10.34
C THR A 225 -100.07 -5.41 10.09
N ILE A 226 -99.81 -6.70 9.87
CA ILE A 226 -100.84 -7.72 9.68
C ILE A 226 -101.69 -7.85 10.94
N SER A 227 -101.09 -7.92 12.14
CA SER A 227 -101.83 -7.96 13.40
C SER A 227 -102.71 -6.72 13.59
N SER A 228 -102.21 -5.52 13.25
CA SER A 228 -103.03 -4.30 13.29
C SER A 228 -104.20 -4.35 12.31
N ILE A 229 -103.98 -4.86 11.09
CA ILE A 229 -105.05 -5.03 10.08
C ILE A 229 -106.08 -6.06 10.55
N VAL A 230 -105.65 -7.19 11.11
CA VAL A 230 -106.52 -8.25 11.62
C VAL A 230 -107.33 -7.76 12.81
N GLU A 231 -106.73 -7.03 13.75
CA GLU A 231 -107.48 -6.43 14.86
C GLU A 231 -108.48 -5.37 14.37
N LYS A 232 -108.08 -4.51 13.43
CA LYS A 232 -109.00 -3.54 12.81
C LYS A 232 -110.15 -4.22 12.07
N SER A 233 -109.89 -5.31 11.34
CA SER A 233 -110.91 -6.03 10.59
C SER A 233 -111.83 -6.82 11.53
N LYS A 234 -111.29 -7.44 12.59
CA LYS A 234 -112.07 -8.08 13.65
C LYS A 234 -113.00 -7.08 14.33
N TYR A 235 -112.49 -5.92 14.74
CA TYR A 235 -113.30 -4.85 15.32
C TYR A 235 -114.38 -4.36 14.34
N ALA A 236 -114.06 -4.22 13.06
CA ALA A 236 -115.04 -3.85 12.03
C ALA A 236 -116.12 -4.93 11.82
N ILE A 237 -115.75 -6.21 11.86
CA ILE A 237 -116.68 -7.34 11.76
C ILE A 237 -117.58 -7.41 12.99
N GLU A 238 -117.04 -7.28 14.20
CA GLU A 238 -117.83 -7.25 15.45
C GLU A 238 -118.81 -6.07 15.45
N ARG A 239 -118.37 -4.90 14.97
CA ARG A 239 -119.24 -3.73 14.78
C ARG A 239 -120.32 -3.96 13.73
N ALA A 240 -120.00 -4.61 12.61
CA ALA A 240 -120.97 -4.95 11.58
C ALA A 240 -121.98 -6.01 12.05
N LEU A 241 -121.54 -6.99 12.85
CA LEU A 241 -122.40 -7.97 13.51
C LEU A 241 -123.34 -7.31 14.51
N ALA A 242 -122.83 -6.43 15.38
CA ALA A 242 -123.65 -5.66 16.30
C ALA A 242 -124.69 -4.79 15.57
N VAL A 243 -124.31 -4.15 14.46
CA VAL A 243 -125.24 -3.39 13.61
C VAL A 243 -126.23 -4.31 12.89
N ALA A 244 -125.84 -5.52 12.49
CA ALA A 244 -126.74 -6.49 11.87
C ALA A 244 -127.71 -7.13 12.88
N GLU A 245 -127.29 -7.32 14.13
CA GLU A 245 -128.15 -7.72 15.24
C GLU A 245 -129.11 -6.60 15.62
N GLU A 246 -128.63 -5.36 15.71
CA GLU A 246 -129.45 -4.16 15.92
C GLU A 246 -130.43 -3.95 14.75
N ALA A 247 -130.02 -4.19 13.50
CA ALA A 247 -130.89 -4.19 12.33
C ALA A 247 -131.85 -5.40 12.29
N GLY A 248 -131.47 -6.54 12.85
CA GLY A 248 -132.33 -7.72 12.99
C GLY A 248 -133.38 -7.56 14.09
N GLU A 249 -133.03 -6.91 15.19
CA GLU A 249 -133.96 -6.47 16.23
C GLU A 249 -134.84 -5.32 15.71
N HIS A 250 -134.31 -4.36 14.96
CA HIS A 250 -135.10 -3.35 14.24
C HIS A 250 -135.94 -3.93 13.12
N ALA A 251 -135.58 -5.07 12.51
CA ALA A 251 -136.43 -5.77 11.54
C ALA A 251 -137.56 -6.53 12.24
N LYS A 252 -137.34 -7.06 13.45
CA LYS A 252 -138.42 -7.59 14.31
C LYS A 252 -139.32 -6.47 14.81
N GLU A 253 -138.76 -5.36 15.26
CA GLU A 253 -139.49 -4.13 15.61
C GLU A 253 -140.21 -3.53 14.39
N ALA A 254 -139.63 -3.59 13.19
CA ALA A 254 -140.28 -3.18 11.93
C ALA A 254 -141.44 -4.12 11.57
N MET A 255 -141.30 -5.41 11.86
CA MET A 255 -142.34 -6.42 11.64
C MET A 255 -143.45 -6.32 12.72
N GLU A 256 -143.14 -5.85 13.93
CA GLU A 256 -144.12 -5.45 14.97
C GLU A 256 -144.75 -4.08 14.70
N THR A 257 -144.05 -3.13 14.08
CA THR A 257 -144.59 -1.82 13.68
C THR A 257 -145.34 -1.85 12.34
N PHE A 258 -145.25 -2.94 11.57
CA PHE A 258 -146.23 -3.22 10.49
C PHE A 258 -147.64 -3.51 11.03
N LEU A 259 -147.79 -3.74 12.34
CA LEU A 259 -149.09 -3.82 13.01
C LEU A 259 -149.55 -2.49 13.63
N ASP A 260 -148.76 -1.42 13.62
CA ASP A 260 -149.27 -0.12 14.02
C ASP A 260 -148.54 1.02 13.30
N GLY A 261 -149.29 1.73 12.47
CA GLY A 261 -148.83 2.96 11.87
C GLY A 261 -148.50 3.99 12.95
N THR A 262 -147.38 4.71 12.79
CA THR A 262 -147.31 6.17 12.55
C THR A 262 -145.97 6.76 13.06
N SER A 263 -145.33 7.58 12.22
CA SER A 263 -144.85 8.95 12.53
C SER A 263 -143.38 9.26 12.11
N PRO A 264 -143.13 10.41 11.44
CA PRO A 264 -141.84 10.74 10.82
C PRO A 264 -140.79 11.35 11.79
N PHE A 265 -140.94 11.22 13.11
CA PHE A 265 -140.02 11.80 14.09
C PHE A 265 -138.97 10.81 14.64
N THR A 266 -139.25 9.50 14.60
CA THR A 266 -138.34 8.44 15.04
C THR A 266 -137.19 8.20 14.05
N GLU A 267 -137.43 8.35 12.75
CA GLU A 267 -136.38 8.27 11.72
C GLU A 267 -135.33 9.39 11.86
N VAL A 268 -135.77 10.61 12.25
CA VAL A 268 -134.84 11.75 12.45
C VAL A 268 -133.90 11.51 13.63
N ALA A 269 -134.38 10.89 14.72
CA ALA A 269 -133.54 10.55 15.87
C ALA A 269 -132.50 9.46 15.52
N SER A 270 -132.89 8.45 14.73
CA SER A 270 -131.98 7.40 14.23
C SER A 270 -130.88 7.98 13.34
N VAL A 271 -131.24 8.83 12.37
CA VAL A 271 -130.29 9.53 11.49
C VAL A 271 -129.36 10.44 12.31
N GLN A 272 -129.84 11.05 13.39
CA GLN A 272 -129.02 11.89 14.26
C GLN A 272 -128.01 11.10 15.09
N VAL A 273 -128.35 9.89 15.54
CA VAL A 273 -127.41 8.97 16.21
C VAL A 273 -126.35 8.45 15.24
N GLU A 274 -126.72 8.08 14.02
CA GLU A 274 -125.75 7.69 12.99
C GLU A 274 -124.79 8.82 12.63
N ASN A 275 -125.27 10.06 12.57
CA ASN A 275 -124.44 11.23 12.27
C ASN A 275 -123.38 11.47 13.37
N ILE A 276 -123.74 11.27 14.65
CA ILE A 276 -122.79 11.33 15.77
C ILE A 276 -121.75 10.20 15.67
N LYS A 277 -122.16 8.99 15.27
CA LYS A 277 -121.26 7.84 15.05
C LYS A 277 -120.29 8.09 13.90
N LEU A 278 -120.75 8.66 12.79
CA LEU A 278 -119.93 9.06 11.65
C LEU A 278 -118.96 10.20 12.02
N GLN A 279 -119.39 11.17 12.82
CA GLN A 279 -118.50 12.21 13.35
C GLN A 279 -117.39 11.63 14.23
N GLY A 280 -117.70 10.63 15.07
CA GLY A 280 -116.70 9.92 15.87
C GLY A 280 -115.65 9.21 15.01
N MET A 281 -116.09 8.49 13.96
CA MET A 281 -115.19 7.85 13.01
C MET A 281 -114.33 8.86 12.22
N LEU A 282 -114.92 9.98 11.80
CA LEU A 282 -114.18 11.07 11.15
C LEU A 282 -113.09 11.62 12.06
N SER A 283 -113.41 11.86 13.33
CA SER A 283 -112.46 12.36 14.33
C SER A 283 -111.30 11.38 14.56
N ASP A 284 -111.59 10.07 14.63
CA ASP A 284 -110.57 9.03 14.76
C ASP A 284 -109.66 8.96 13.52
N ILE A 285 -110.22 9.04 12.31
CA ILE A 285 -109.46 9.06 11.06
C ILE A 285 -108.57 10.31 10.98
N GLU A 286 -109.09 11.47 11.37
CA GLU A 286 -108.31 12.71 11.46
C GLU A 286 -107.13 12.58 12.43
N SER A 287 -107.33 11.92 13.58
CA SER A 287 -106.24 11.67 14.53
C SER A 287 -105.14 10.76 13.94
N GLN A 288 -105.52 9.70 13.22
CA GLN A 288 -104.57 8.79 12.58
C GLN A 288 -103.82 9.49 11.42
N LEU A 289 -104.50 10.34 10.66
CA LEU A 289 -103.87 11.17 9.64
C LEU A 289 -102.83 12.13 10.25
N MET A 290 -103.11 12.70 11.43
CA MET A 290 -102.14 13.56 12.11
C MET A 290 -100.93 12.80 12.63
N ILE A 291 -101.10 11.58 13.18
CA ILE A 291 -99.99 10.74 13.65
C ILE A 291 -99.10 10.33 12.47
N THR A 292 -99.69 9.81 11.40
CA THR A 292 -98.96 9.39 10.19
C THR A 292 -98.22 10.57 9.54
N ARG A 293 -98.83 11.76 9.51
CA ARG A 293 -98.18 12.97 9.01
C ARG A 293 -96.95 13.37 9.84
N ASN A 294 -97.01 13.22 11.17
CA ASN A 294 -95.88 13.49 12.04
C ASN A 294 -94.74 12.47 11.86
N GLU A 295 -95.06 11.20 11.65
CA GLU A 295 -94.06 10.16 11.35
C GLU A 295 -93.36 10.41 10.01
N VAL A 296 -94.12 10.78 8.97
CA VAL A 296 -93.54 11.17 7.67
C VAL A 296 -92.63 12.40 7.82
N ALA A 297 -93.03 13.39 8.63
CA ALA A 297 -92.19 14.55 8.91
C ALA A 297 -90.89 14.16 9.62
N ARG A 298 -90.94 13.26 10.62
CA ARG A 298 -89.76 12.73 11.31
C ARG A 298 -88.81 11.99 10.35
N LEU A 299 -89.35 11.07 9.55
CA LEU A 299 -88.57 10.31 8.57
C LEU A 299 -87.93 11.22 7.51
N ASN A 300 -88.62 12.28 7.08
CA ASN A 300 -88.04 13.26 6.16
C ASN A 300 -86.83 13.99 6.77
N ILE A 301 -86.87 14.32 8.07
CA ILE A 301 -85.74 14.97 8.75
C ILE A 301 -84.57 13.99 8.87
N GLU A 302 -84.82 12.72 9.23
CA GLU A 302 -83.77 11.68 9.29
C GLU A 302 -83.14 11.42 7.93
N LEU A 303 -83.95 11.40 6.87
CA LEU A 303 -83.49 11.25 5.49
C LEU A 303 -82.60 12.43 5.08
N GLU A 304 -83.01 13.67 5.39
CA GLU A 304 -82.19 14.84 5.07
C GLU A 304 -80.88 14.87 5.89
N HIS A 305 -80.93 14.44 7.15
CA HIS A 305 -79.74 14.31 7.98
C HIS A 305 -78.73 13.29 7.41
N THR A 306 -79.21 12.09 7.03
CA THR A 306 -78.36 11.06 6.44
C THR A 306 -77.79 11.49 5.08
N ARG A 307 -78.56 12.21 4.26
CA ARG A 307 -78.05 12.83 3.03
C ARG A 307 -76.92 13.82 3.28
N GLN A 308 -77.03 14.66 4.30
CA GLN A 308 -75.98 15.61 4.66
C GLN A 308 -74.72 14.89 5.16
N GLN A 309 -74.87 13.84 5.96
CA GLN A 309 -73.75 13.01 6.39
C GLN A 309 -73.07 12.33 5.20
N LEU A 310 -73.83 11.79 4.25
CA LEU A 310 -73.28 11.15 3.05
C LEU A 310 -72.43 12.14 2.23
N LYS A 311 -72.93 13.36 2.01
CA LYS A 311 -72.17 14.44 1.32
C LYS A 311 -70.89 14.80 2.07
N ALA A 312 -70.92 14.83 3.41
CA ALA A 312 -69.74 15.10 4.20
C ALA A 312 -68.69 13.98 4.11
N PHE A 313 -69.12 12.72 4.04
CA PHE A 313 -68.22 11.58 3.82
C PHE A 313 -67.64 11.58 2.41
N GLU A 314 -68.44 11.88 1.40
CA GLU A 314 -68.00 11.98 0.01
C GLU A 314 -66.94 13.08 -0.16
N GLN A 315 -67.17 14.27 0.42
CA GLN A 315 -66.17 15.34 0.41
C GLN A 315 -64.87 14.93 1.11
N ARG A 316 -64.97 14.22 2.25
CA ARG A 316 -63.80 13.72 2.97
C ARG A 316 -63.01 12.69 2.15
N ALA A 317 -63.70 11.85 1.38
CA ALA A 317 -63.05 10.91 0.47
C ALA A 317 -62.31 11.65 -0.65
N ILE A 318 -62.94 12.64 -1.28
CA ILE A 318 -62.32 13.49 -2.32
C ILE A 318 -61.08 14.21 -1.78
N ASP A 319 -61.17 14.79 -0.58
CA ASP A 319 -60.04 15.49 0.04
C ASP A 319 -58.88 14.52 0.36
N ALA A 320 -59.19 13.29 0.78
CA ALA A 320 -58.20 12.25 1.04
C ALA A 320 -57.51 11.77 -0.25
N GLU A 321 -58.26 11.57 -1.33
CA GLU A 321 -57.71 11.22 -2.65
C GLU A 321 -56.78 12.31 -3.17
N LYS A 322 -57.18 13.58 -3.04
CA LYS A 322 -56.34 14.72 -3.42
C LYS A 322 -55.04 14.76 -2.62
N ALA A 323 -55.10 14.55 -1.31
CA ALA A 323 -53.90 14.50 -0.46
C ALA A 323 -52.95 13.36 -0.85
N LEU A 324 -53.48 12.20 -1.25
CA LEU A 324 -52.68 11.08 -1.74
C LEU A 324 -51.99 11.40 -3.07
N LEU A 325 -52.68 12.06 -4.00
CA LEU A 325 -52.09 12.51 -5.27
C LEU A 325 -50.95 13.51 -5.03
N ASP A 326 -51.16 14.50 -4.15
CA ASP A 326 -50.12 15.48 -3.79
C ASP A 326 -48.90 14.80 -3.16
N LEU A 327 -49.11 13.83 -2.26
CA LEU A 327 -48.03 13.02 -1.69
C LEU A 327 -47.28 12.21 -2.76
N GLN A 328 -48.01 11.61 -3.69
CA GLN A 328 -47.42 10.83 -4.78
C GLN A 328 -46.58 11.72 -5.73
N GLU A 329 -47.07 12.92 -6.06
CA GLU A 329 -46.32 13.89 -6.86
C GLU A 329 -45.08 14.40 -6.13
N SER A 330 -45.21 14.76 -4.85
CA SER A 330 -44.06 15.22 -4.06
C SER A 330 -42.97 14.14 -3.99
N ARG A 331 -43.35 12.88 -3.80
CA ARG A 331 -42.43 11.74 -3.81
C ARG A 331 -41.73 11.61 -5.16
N ARG A 332 -42.46 11.66 -6.28
CA ARG A 332 -41.88 11.62 -7.63
C ARG A 332 -40.89 12.77 -7.87
N LYS A 333 -41.21 13.99 -7.42
CA LYS A 333 -40.30 15.14 -7.52
C LYS A 333 -39.02 14.93 -6.72
N THR A 334 -39.13 14.43 -5.48
CA THR A 334 -37.95 14.15 -4.66
C THR A 334 -37.08 13.04 -5.23
N THR A 335 -37.67 11.99 -5.80
CA THR A 335 -36.89 10.91 -6.44
C THR A 335 -36.17 11.39 -7.69
N LEU A 336 -36.83 12.19 -8.53
CA LEU A 336 -36.20 12.79 -9.71
C LEU A 336 -35.03 13.71 -9.32
N GLN A 337 -35.20 14.54 -8.29
CA GLN A 337 -34.14 15.40 -7.80
C GLN A 337 -32.94 14.58 -7.29
N GLN A 338 -33.18 13.51 -6.53
CA GLN A 338 -32.13 12.61 -6.07
C GLN A 338 -31.41 11.92 -7.23
N GLU A 339 -32.14 11.50 -8.26
CA GLU A 339 -31.55 10.89 -9.47
C GLU A 339 -30.68 11.89 -10.25
N GLU A 340 -31.12 13.14 -10.40
CA GLU A 340 -30.34 14.20 -11.04
C GLU A 340 -29.06 14.53 -10.27
N GLU A 341 -29.15 14.59 -8.93
CA GLU A 341 -27.99 14.79 -8.06
C GLU A 341 -27.00 13.61 -8.15
N MET A 342 -27.50 12.37 -8.14
CA MET A 342 -26.66 11.18 -8.33
C MET A 342 -26.00 11.16 -9.71
N LYS A 343 -26.74 11.52 -10.76
CA LYS A 343 -26.21 11.59 -12.13
C LYS A 343 -25.11 12.65 -12.25
N SER A 344 -25.32 13.82 -11.64
CA SER A 344 -24.32 14.88 -11.52
C SER A 344 -23.03 14.40 -10.83
N LEU A 345 -23.18 13.67 -9.71
CA LEU A 345 -22.04 13.10 -9.00
C LEU A 345 -21.30 12.05 -9.82
N LEU A 346 -22.02 11.15 -10.50
CA LEU A 346 -21.42 10.14 -11.38
C LEU A 346 -20.65 10.76 -12.54
N ASP A 347 -21.17 11.83 -13.15
CA ASP A 347 -20.49 12.53 -14.24
C ASP A 347 -19.21 13.25 -13.75
N LYS A 348 -19.23 13.82 -12.53
CA LYS A 348 -18.02 14.38 -11.89
C LYS A 348 -16.97 13.29 -11.65
N VAL A 349 -17.36 12.15 -11.06
CA VAL A 349 -16.45 11.02 -10.84
C VAL A 349 -15.87 10.50 -12.15
N ARG A 350 -16.68 10.39 -13.20
CA ARG A 350 -16.22 9.96 -14.53
C ARG A 350 -15.17 10.93 -15.09
N LYS A 351 -15.39 12.24 -14.94
CA LYS A 351 -14.42 13.26 -15.35
C LYS A 351 -13.12 13.15 -14.56
N ASP A 352 -13.18 13.03 -13.24
CA ASP A 352 -11.99 12.90 -12.39
C ASP A 352 -11.19 11.64 -12.72
N VAL A 353 -11.86 10.52 -13.02
CA VAL A 353 -11.20 9.29 -13.48
C VAL A 353 -10.54 9.50 -14.85
N ALA A 354 -11.22 10.16 -15.79
CA ALA A 354 -10.64 10.48 -17.10
C ALA A 354 -9.41 11.39 -16.99
N ASP A 355 -9.43 12.36 -16.08
CA ASP A 355 -8.30 13.27 -15.88
C ASP A 355 -7.14 12.59 -15.15
N LYS A 356 -7.41 11.75 -14.15
CA LYS A 356 -6.39 10.92 -13.48
C LYS A 356 -5.72 9.94 -14.46
N THR A 357 -6.48 9.26 -15.31
CA THR A 357 -5.93 8.33 -16.31
C THR A 357 -5.06 9.04 -17.35
N LYS A 358 -5.46 10.25 -17.80
CA LYS A 358 -4.62 11.10 -18.65
C LYS A 358 -3.33 11.53 -17.95
N ALA A 359 -3.40 11.91 -16.67
CA ALA A 359 -2.22 12.28 -15.89
C ALA A 359 -1.26 11.10 -15.72
N ILE A 360 -1.78 9.93 -15.38
CA ILE A 360 -1.01 8.68 -15.21
C ILE A 360 -0.36 8.27 -16.53
N SER A 361 -1.09 8.27 -17.66
CA SER A 361 -0.51 7.93 -18.97
C SER A 361 0.58 8.92 -19.41
N LYS A 362 0.43 10.20 -19.08
CA LYS A 362 1.47 11.21 -19.32
C LYS A 362 2.72 10.94 -18.47
N ALA A 363 2.55 10.62 -17.18
CA ALA A 363 3.65 10.27 -16.28
C ALA A 363 4.39 9.00 -16.73
N PHE A 364 3.66 7.94 -17.09
CA PHE A 364 4.26 6.72 -17.65
C PHE A 364 5.02 7.01 -18.94
N LYS A 365 4.50 7.87 -19.81
CA LYS A 365 5.20 8.25 -21.05
C LYS A 365 6.48 9.02 -20.77
N THR A 366 6.53 9.86 -19.73
CA THR A 366 7.78 10.53 -19.33
C THR A 366 8.78 9.56 -18.72
N ASP A 367 8.31 8.63 -17.89
CA ASP A 367 9.18 7.62 -17.27
C ASP A 367 9.78 6.67 -18.30
N LEU A 368 9.01 6.23 -19.29
CA LEU A 368 9.53 5.44 -20.40
C LEU A 368 10.61 6.18 -21.20
N LYS A 369 10.44 7.48 -21.43
CA LYS A 369 11.46 8.31 -22.08
C LYS A 369 12.72 8.42 -21.22
N ASN A 370 12.57 8.62 -19.91
CA ASN A 370 13.69 8.70 -18.98
C ASN A 370 14.45 7.36 -18.91
N ILE A 371 13.74 6.23 -18.80
CA ILE A 371 14.33 4.89 -18.80
C ILE A 371 15.11 4.66 -20.10
N LYS A 372 14.53 5.02 -21.25
CA LYS A 372 15.22 4.92 -22.54
C LYS A 372 16.51 5.76 -22.56
N ALA A 373 16.46 7.00 -22.07
CA ALA A 373 17.63 7.87 -21.99
C ALA A 373 18.71 7.30 -21.05
N THR A 374 18.33 6.75 -19.90
CA THR A 374 19.27 6.10 -18.97
C THR A 374 19.92 4.86 -19.59
N ILE A 375 19.16 4.06 -20.34
CA ILE A 375 19.70 2.91 -21.08
C ILE A 375 20.72 3.36 -22.13
N GLU A 376 20.40 4.37 -22.94
CA GLU A 376 21.35 4.87 -23.95
C GLU A 376 22.62 5.45 -23.30
N ALA A 377 22.48 6.23 -22.21
CA ALA A 377 23.63 6.71 -21.45
C ALA A 377 24.49 5.55 -20.90
N SER A 378 23.86 4.47 -20.42
CA SER A 378 24.59 3.29 -19.94
C SER A 378 25.36 2.59 -21.06
N LYS A 379 24.80 2.52 -22.29
CA LYS A 379 25.49 1.95 -23.45
C LYS A 379 26.71 2.80 -23.83
N GLU A 380 26.57 4.12 -23.85
CA GLU A 380 27.69 5.03 -24.13
C GLU A 380 28.82 4.88 -23.11
N VAL A 381 28.49 4.71 -21.82
CA VAL A 381 29.49 4.46 -20.78
C VAL A 381 30.24 3.15 -21.04
N VAL A 382 29.54 2.08 -21.41
CA VAL A 382 30.19 0.80 -21.76
C VAL A 382 31.13 0.98 -22.96
N LEU A 383 30.67 1.61 -24.05
CA LEU A 383 31.49 1.88 -25.23
C LEU A 383 32.72 2.73 -24.90
N SER A 384 32.57 3.75 -24.04
CA SER A 384 33.67 4.60 -23.61
C SER A 384 34.71 3.82 -22.80
N LYS A 385 34.26 2.89 -21.95
CA LYS A 385 35.11 2.01 -21.16
C LYS A 385 35.90 1.04 -22.05
N ASP A 386 35.24 0.43 -23.03
CA ASP A 386 35.90 -0.47 -23.99
C ASP A 386 36.97 0.28 -24.82
N ASN A 387 36.65 1.49 -25.28
CA ASN A 387 37.61 2.35 -25.98
C ASN A 387 38.80 2.73 -25.09
N ALA A 388 38.58 2.98 -23.79
CA ALA A 388 39.65 3.28 -22.85
C ALA A 388 40.57 2.06 -22.62
N TYR A 389 39.99 0.85 -22.54
CA TYR A 389 40.78 -0.39 -22.47
C TYR A 389 41.62 -0.60 -23.72
N LEU A 390 41.04 -0.41 -24.91
CA LEU A 390 41.76 -0.56 -26.18
C LEU A 390 42.98 0.37 -26.25
N ARG A 391 42.79 1.65 -25.90
CA ARG A 391 43.89 2.64 -25.83
C ARG A 391 44.97 2.24 -24.83
N ARG A 392 44.61 1.61 -23.70
CA ARG A 392 45.56 1.12 -22.71
C ARG A 392 46.36 -0.06 -23.26
N CYS A 393 45.73 -0.99 -23.96
CA CYS A 393 46.41 -2.10 -24.63
C CYS A 393 47.40 -1.60 -25.68
N GLU A 394 46.99 -0.65 -26.52
CA GLU A 394 47.89 -0.03 -27.52
C GLU A 394 49.08 0.68 -26.88
N ALA A 395 48.87 1.37 -25.74
CA ALA A 395 49.95 2.02 -25.01
C ALA A 395 50.95 1.01 -24.42
N LEU A 396 50.44 -0.10 -23.88
CA LEU A 396 51.28 -1.18 -23.37
C LEU A 396 52.08 -1.84 -24.50
N GLN A 397 51.46 -2.08 -25.65
CA GLN A 397 52.15 -2.63 -26.82
C GLN A 397 53.26 -1.68 -27.30
N ARG A 398 53.00 -0.37 -27.39
CA ARG A 398 54.03 0.62 -27.73
C ARG A 398 55.19 0.64 -26.73
N SER A 399 54.88 0.51 -25.43
CA SER A 399 55.91 0.43 -24.38
C SER A 399 56.75 -0.84 -24.50
N LEU A 400 56.12 -1.98 -24.82
CA LEU A 400 56.82 -3.25 -25.01
C LEU A 400 57.80 -3.14 -26.19
N MET A 401 57.33 -2.67 -27.36
CA MET A 401 58.18 -2.44 -28.53
C MET A 401 59.38 -1.54 -28.22
N ALA A 402 59.16 -0.43 -27.51
CA ALA A 402 60.24 0.48 -27.11
C ALA A 402 61.26 -0.18 -26.19
N SER A 403 60.81 -1.07 -25.28
CA SER A 403 61.71 -1.83 -24.40
C SER A 403 62.51 -2.90 -25.15
N GLU A 404 61.90 -3.57 -26.13
CA GLU A 404 62.57 -4.53 -27.00
C GLU A 404 63.63 -3.84 -27.87
N ASP A 405 63.32 -2.67 -28.42
CA ASP A 405 64.28 -1.88 -29.20
C ASP A 405 65.43 -1.36 -28.33
N ALA A 406 65.15 -0.92 -27.10
CA ALA A 406 66.19 -0.57 -26.14
C ALA A 406 67.11 -1.77 -25.84
N LEU A 407 66.53 -2.97 -25.64
CA LEU A 407 67.28 -4.19 -25.41
C LEU A 407 68.17 -4.55 -26.62
N LYS A 408 67.66 -4.44 -27.85
CA LYS A 408 68.46 -4.63 -29.07
C LYS A 408 69.64 -3.66 -29.14
N MET A 409 69.42 -2.38 -28.81
CA MET A 409 70.49 -1.38 -28.76
C MET A 409 71.54 -1.70 -27.71
N TRP A 410 71.13 -2.18 -26.52
CA TRP A 410 72.07 -2.62 -25.49
C TRP A 410 72.90 -3.82 -25.96
N ARG A 411 72.26 -4.81 -26.58
CA ARG A 411 72.93 -5.98 -27.16
C ARG A 411 74.00 -5.56 -28.18
N GLN A 412 73.66 -4.67 -29.11
CA GLN A 412 74.61 -4.14 -30.08
C GLN A 412 75.78 -3.40 -29.43
N ARG A 413 75.52 -2.61 -28.38
CA ARG A 413 76.61 -1.92 -27.64
C ARG A 413 77.55 -2.91 -26.96
N THR A 414 77.03 -3.97 -26.35
CA THR A 414 77.85 -5.03 -25.77
C THR A 414 78.67 -5.76 -26.83
N GLU A 415 78.08 -6.14 -27.96
CA GLU A 415 78.81 -6.77 -29.08
C GLU A 415 79.93 -5.86 -29.62
N MET A 416 79.68 -4.55 -29.74
CA MET A 416 80.71 -3.59 -30.13
C MET A 416 81.81 -3.45 -29.08
N ALA A 417 81.45 -3.37 -27.79
CA ALA A 417 82.43 -3.32 -26.70
C ALA A 417 83.30 -4.58 -26.66
N GLU A 418 82.71 -5.76 -26.84
CA GLU A 418 83.44 -7.03 -26.97
C GLU A 418 84.38 -7.00 -28.18
N SER A 419 83.94 -6.48 -29.33
CA SER A 419 84.80 -6.37 -30.52
C SER A 419 85.99 -5.42 -30.31
N LEU A 420 85.83 -4.37 -29.50
CA LEU A 420 86.90 -3.45 -29.15
C LEU A 420 87.88 -4.09 -28.16
N LEU A 421 87.39 -4.76 -27.12
CA LEU A 421 88.23 -5.51 -26.18
C LEU A 421 89.00 -6.64 -26.87
N MET A 422 88.41 -7.30 -27.87
CA MET A 422 89.09 -8.30 -28.67
C MET A 422 90.12 -7.71 -29.66
N LYS A 423 90.01 -6.42 -30.00
CA LYS A 423 91.05 -5.68 -30.75
C LYS A 423 92.18 -5.20 -29.83
N GLU A 424 91.85 -4.78 -28.61
CA GLU A 424 92.81 -4.39 -27.57
C GLU A 424 93.66 -5.61 -27.14
N ARG A 425 93.04 -6.79 -26.96
CA ARG A 425 93.76 -8.06 -26.72
C ARG A 425 94.70 -8.49 -27.86
N LYS A 426 94.53 -7.96 -29.08
CA LYS A 426 95.43 -8.21 -30.22
C LYS A 426 96.55 -7.17 -30.36
N LEU A 427 96.53 -6.11 -29.55
CA LEU A 427 97.56 -5.07 -29.50
C LEU A 427 98.59 -5.30 -28.38
N ASP A 428 98.32 -6.24 -27.46
CA ASP A 428 99.18 -6.53 -26.30
C ASP A 428 100.24 -7.64 -26.54
N GLU A 429 100.64 -7.91 -27.79
CA GLU A 429 101.81 -8.78 -28.07
C GLU A 429 103.12 -8.03 -28.31
N GLU A 430 103.15 -6.69 -28.18
CA GLU A 430 104.42 -5.94 -28.20
C GLU A 430 104.43 -4.80 -27.16
N GLY A 431 105.04 -5.08 -26.00
CA GLY A 431 105.85 -4.10 -25.29
C GLY A 431 105.22 -3.41 -24.07
N GLY A 432 105.63 -3.89 -22.89
CA GLY A 432 106.07 -3.02 -21.79
C GLY A 432 105.01 -2.26 -21.00
N ASP A 433 104.57 -2.88 -19.91
CA ASP A 433 104.46 -2.30 -18.57
C ASP A 433 104.04 -0.81 -18.47
N SER A 434 102.74 -0.56 -18.35
CA SER A 434 102.26 0.64 -17.64
C SER A 434 101.21 0.24 -16.61
N ILE A 435 101.73 -0.15 -15.45
CA ILE A 435 101.00 -0.20 -14.19
C ILE A 435 100.49 1.22 -13.89
N TYR A 436 99.27 1.55 -14.29
CA TYR A 436 98.47 2.59 -13.64
C TYR A 436 97.66 1.93 -12.52
N VAL A 437 98.32 1.75 -11.37
CA VAL A 437 97.63 1.64 -10.08
C VAL A 437 97.00 3.00 -9.81
N VAL A 438 95.74 3.19 -10.22
CA VAL A 438 94.86 4.15 -9.57
C VAL A 438 94.30 3.45 -8.34
N ASN A 439 95.09 3.45 -7.27
CA ASN A 439 94.56 3.42 -5.93
C ASN A 439 93.66 4.65 -5.79
N GLY A 440 92.35 4.43 -5.80
CA GLY A 440 91.37 5.50 -5.72
C GLY A 440 89.98 4.95 -5.87
N GLY A 441 89.52 4.22 -4.84
CA GLY A 441 88.12 3.83 -4.73
C GLY A 441 87.23 5.06 -4.94
N ARG A 442 86.18 4.90 -5.74
CA ARG A 442 85.17 5.92 -6.11
C ARG A 442 84.43 6.58 -4.93
N ILE A 443 84.82 6.29 -3.70
CA ILE A 443 84.21 6.73 -2.45
C ILE A 443 85.10 7.71 -1.66
N ASP A 444 86.38 7.87 -2.02
CA ASP A 444 87.34 8.67 -1.25
C ASP A 444 87.50 10.13 -1.72
N LEU A 445 86.52 10.65 -2.48
CA LEU A 445 86.42 12.06 -2.90
C LEU A 445 85.18 12.76 -2.32
N LEU A 446 84.67 12.24 -1.19
CA LEU A 446 83.41 12.64 -0.55
C LEU A 446 83.56 13.21 0.86
N THR A 447 84.76 13.61 1.26
CA THR A 447 85.01 14.29 2.54
C THR A 447 85.97 15.47 2.43
N ASP A 448 85.84 16.28 1.38
CA ASP A 448 86.41 17.64 1.39
C ASP A 448 85.30 18.69 1.45
N VAL A 449 85.40 19.50 2.50
CA VAL A 449 84.47 20.56 2.89
C VAL A 449 84.76 21.79 2.02
N ASP A 450 84.37 21.72 0.75
CA ASP A 450 84.44 22.88 -0.14
C ASP A 450 83.05 23.34 -0.57
N SER A 451 82.71 24.56 -0.13
CA SER A 451 81.46 25.29 -0.37
C SER A 451 81.11 25.52 -1.85
N GLN A 452 81.98 25.12 -2.78
CA GLN A 452 81.78 25.24 -4.23
C GLN A 452 81.23 23.96 -4.88
N LYS A 453 81.42 22.77 -4.25
CA LYS A 453 80.87 21.49 -4.75
C LYS A 453 79.36 21.39 -4.57
N TRP A 454 78.83 21.99 -3.49
CA TRP A 454 77.39 22.15 -3.26
C TRP A 454 76.72 23.04 -4.30
N LYS A 455 77.40 24.09 -4.78
CA LYS A 455 76.89 24.95 -5.87
C LYS A 455 76.76 24.21 -7.20
N LEU A 456 77.66 23.26 -7.50
CA LEU A 456 77.55 22.43 -8.71
C LEU A 456 76.45 21.35 -8.61
N LEU A 457 76.08 20.92 -7.40
CA LEU A 457 74.97 19.99 -7.17
C LEU A 457 73.59 20.69 -7.10
N SER A 458 73.55 21.97 -6.68
CA SER A 458 72.35 22.81 -6.77
C SER A 458 72.12 23.34 -8.18
N ASP A 459 73.18 23.77 -8.88
CA ASP A 459 73.11 24.51 -10.15
C ASP A 459 73.63 23.73 -11.38
N GLY A 460 73.84 22.41 -11.26
CA GLY A 460 74.04 21.54 -12.43
C GLY A 460 72.80 21.52 -13.34
N PRO A 461 72.92 21.20 -14.65
CA PRO A 461 71.83 21.35 -15.63
C PRO A 461 70.69 20.37 -15.34
N ARG A 462 69.80 20.76 -14.43
CA ARG A 462 68.51 20.10 -14.21
C ARG A 462 67.68 20.43 -15.44
N ARG A 463 67.29 19.40 -16.20
CA ARG A 463 66.28 19.55 -17.24
C ARG A 463 65.05 20.19 -16.59
N ASP A 464 64.57 21.29 -17.15
CA ASP A 464 63.32 21.91 -16.72
C ASP A 464 62.23 20.84 -16.65
N ILE A 465 61.58 20.71 -15.50
CA ILE A 465 60.47 19.79 -15.34
C ILE A 465 59.38 20.25 -16.31
N PRO A 466 59.01 19.45 -17.32
CA PRO A 466 57.99 19.85 -18.27
C PRO A 466 56.70 20.21 -17.52
N GLN A 467 56.02 21.28 -17.93
CA GLN A 467 54.90 21.83 -17.17
C GLN A 467 53.82 20.79 -16.80
N TRP A 468 53.61 19.77 -17.64
CA TRP A 468 52.65 18.70 -17.36
C TRP A 468 53.05 17.82 -16.17
N MET A 469 54.35 17.58 -15.96
CA MET A 469 54.89 16.81 -14.84
C MET A 469 54.87 17.65 -13.56
N ALA A 470 55.18 18.95 -13.65
CA ALA A 470 55.06 19.89 -12.54
C ALA A 470 53.60 20.03 -12.05
N ARG A 471 52.63 20.01 -12.98
CA ARG A 471 51.20 20.00 -12.66
C ARG A 471 50.77 18.69 -11.99
N ARG A 472 51.30 17.54 -12.43
CA ARG A 472 51.06 16.23 -11.78
C ARG A 472 51.62 16.18 -10.36
N ILE A 473 52.85 16.64 -10.15
CA ILE A 473 53.48 16.66 -8.82
C ILE A 473 52.68 17.57 -7.87
N LYS A 474 52.24 18.74 -8.33
CA LYS A 474 51.34 19.63 -7.56
C LYS A 474 49.95 19.02 -7.30
N ALA A 475 49.46 18.12 -8.15
CA ALA A 475 48.17 17.45 -7.98
C ALA A 475 48.24 16.22 -7.06
N VAL A 476 49.42 15.61 -6.89
CA VAL A 476 49.63 14.35 -6.13
C VAL A 476 50.05 14.61 -4.67
N ILE A 477 50.42 15.84 -4.29
CA ILE A 477 50.63 16.20 -2.89
C ILE A 477 49.26 16.37 -2.21
N PRO A 478 48.89 15.55 -1.21
CA PRO A 478 47.67 15.79 -0.45
C PRO A 478 47.81 17.10 0.31
N LYS A 479 46.83 17.99 0.14
CA LYS A 479 46.72 19.25 0.88
C LYS A 479 46.67 18.95 2.38
N PHE A 480 47.78 19.13 3.08
CA PHE A 480 47.74 19.36 4.53
C PHE A 480 46.92 20.64 4.79
N PRO A 481 46.12 20.70 5.87
CA PRO A 481 45.25 21.84 6.15
C PRO A 481 46.07 23.14 6.34
N PRO A 482 45.53 24.31 5.97
CA PRO A 482 46.31 25.54 6.00
C PRO A 482 46.65 25.95 7.44
N LYS A 483 47.90 26.35 7.65
CA LYS A 483 48.31 27.17 8.79
C LYS A 483 47.54 28.49 8.76
N LYS A 484 47.17 28.95 9.96
CA LYS A 484 46.35 30.12 10.30
C LYS A 484 46.59 31.31 9.36
N THR A 485 45.51 31.80 8.76
CA THR A 485 45.47 33.05 7.99
C THR A 485 45.65 34.23 8.93
N ASP A 486 46.46 35.19 8.51
CA ASP A 486 46.74 36.43 9.22
C ASP A 486 45.47 37.31 9.29
N VAL A 487 45.17 37.85 10.47
CA VAL A 487 43.90 38.53 10.80
C VAL A 487 43.70 39.81 9.97
N ALA A 488 44.77 40.33 9.37
CA ALA A 488 44.73 41.52 8.53
C ALA A 488 44.09 41.29 7.14
N GLU A 489 44.14 40.07 6.58
CA GLU A 489 43.63 39.80 5.22
C GLU A 489 42.12 39.50 5.19
N ALA A 490 41.54 39.12 6.34
CA ALA A 490 40.10 38.89 6.48
C ALA A 490 39.27 40.19 6.54
N LEU A 491 39.87 41.32 6.90
CA LEU A 491 39.17 42.61 7.04
C LEU A 491 39.07 43.40 5.72
N ALA A 492 39.79 43.00 4.68
CA ALA A 492 39.75 43.63 3.36
C ALA A 492 38.79 42.94 2.36
N SER A 493 38.10 41.88 2.80
CA SER A 493 37.22 41.07 1.96
C SER A 493 35.78 41.59 1.99
N ASN A 494 35.23 41.94 0.82
CA ASN A 494 33.85 42.43 0.63
C ASN A 494 32.78 41.33 0.80
N PHE A 495 32.78 40.59 1.90
CA PHE A 495 31.63 39.77 2.27
C PHE A 495 30.63 40.61 3.05
N ARG A 496 29.40 40.71 2.54
CA ARG A 496 28.27 41.24 3.32
C ARG A 496 28.14 40.39 4.59
N PRO A 497 28.20 40.97 5.79
CA PRO A 497 27.92 40.22 7.01
C PRO A 497 26.48 39.71 6.95
N LEU A 498 26.29 38.41 7.16
CA LEU A 498 24.97 37.85 7.42
C LEU A 498 24.55 38.33 8.81
N GLU A 499 23.67 39.33 8.86
CA GLU A 499 23.00 39.71 10.10
C GLU A 499 22.07 38.56 10.51
N LEU A 500 22.42 37.89 11.61
CA LEU A 500 21.51 36.97 12.26
C LEU A 500 20.39 37.80 12.90
N PRO A 501 19.11 37.46 12.67
CA PRO A 501 17.99 38.16 13.28
C PRO A 501 18.14 38.20 14.80
N LYS A 502 17.91 39.37 15.39
CA LYS A 502 17.99 39.52 16.85
C LYS A 502 16.90 38.66 17.49
N ALA A 503 17.14 38.18 18.72
CA ALA A 503 16.20 37.30 19.42
C ALA A 503 14.76 37.87 19.44
N ASP A 504 14.61 39.19 19.50
CA ASP A 504 13.30 39.88 19.52
C ASP A 504 12.55 39.81 18.17
N GLU A 505 13.25 39.65 17.05
CA GLU A 505 12.66 39.47 15.70
C GLU A 505 12.15 38.04 15.52
N VAL A 506 12.84 37.04 16.09
CA VAL A 506 12.42 35.63 16.03
C VAL A 506 11.09 35.42 16.76
N TRP A 507 10.88 36.13 17.88
CA TRP A 507 9.61 36.12 18.61
C TRP A 507 8.49 36.96 17.98
N SER A 508 8.80 37.73 16.93
CA SER A 508 7.80 38.53 16.21
C SER A 508 7.00 37.70 15.20
N ILE A 509 7.57 36.61 14.68
CA ILE A 509 6.89 35.64 13.80
C ILE A 509 5.74 34.93 14.52
N ALA A 510 5.87 34.67 15.82
CA ALA A 510 4.81 34.05 16.63
C ALA A 510 3.62 34.99 16.92
N ARG A 511 3.76 36.30 16.65
CA ARG A 511 2.71 37.31 16.85
C ARG A 511 2.14 37.86 15.54
N GLU A 512 2.71 37.50 14.38
CA GLU A 512 2.19 37.89 13.07
C GLU A 512 0.87 37.15 12.83
N LYS A 513 -0.22 37.90 12.62
CA LYS A 513 -1.51 37.29 12.28
C LYS A 513 -1.37 36.51 10.97
N PRO A 514 -1.98 35.30 10.87
CA PRO A 514 -1.86 34.49 9.67
C PRO A 514 -2.37 35.26 8.46
N LYS A 515 -1.61 35.22 7.36
CA LYS A 515 -1.93 35.90 6.11
C LYS A 515 -3.15 35.23 5.48
N GLU A 516 -4.19 36.00 5.19
CA GLU A 516 -5.36 35.52 4.45
C GLU A 516 -4.92 35.02 3.07
N GLY A 517 -5.15 33.72 2.80
CA GLY A 517 -4.81 33.07 1.54
C GLY A 517 -3.89 31.85 1.62
N ASP A 518 -3.34 31.51 2.80
CA ASP A 518 -2.59 30.25 2.96
C ASP A 518 -3.52 29.04 3.03
N ALA A 519 -3.45 28.15 2.02
CA ALA A 519 -4.32 26.97 1.90
C ALA A 519 -4.25 26.01 3.10
N LEU A 520 -3.12 25.98 3.82
CA LEU A 520 -2.98 25.19 5.04
C LEU A 520 -3.75 25.80 6.22
N VAL A 521 -3.86 27.12 6.28
CA VAL A 521 -4.60 27.84 7.31
C VAL A 521 -6.10 27.75 7.06
N GLU A 522 -6.54 27.86 5.80
CA GLU A 522 -7.94 27.63 5.40
C GLU A 522 -8.39 26.20 5.75
N HIS A 523 -7.59 25.17 5.45
CA HIS A 523 -7.93 23.80 5.82
C HIS A 523 -8.02 23.56 7.34
N VAL A 524 -7.23 24.29 8.14
CA VAL A 524 -7.33 24.23 9.61
C VAL A 524 -8.62 24.89 10.07
N PHE A 525 -8.99 26.06 9.53
CA PHE A 525 -10.25 26.73 9.85
C PHE A 525 -11.48 25.92 9.39
N GLU A 526 -11.44 25.33 8.19
CA GLU A 526 -12.47 24.41 7.71
C GLU A 526 -12.63 23.20 8.65
N ARG A 527 -11.52 22.57 9.03
CA ARG A 527 -11.53 21.43 9.97
C ARG A 527 -12.08 21.82 11.34
N GLU A 528 -11.73 23.00 11.86
CA GLU A 528 -12.30 23.52 13.10
C GLU A 528 -13.80 23.81 12.98
N THR A 529 -14.26 24.34 11.84
CA THR A 529 -15.69 24.62 11.61
C THR A 529 -16.49 23.32 11.52
N ILE A 530 -15.94 22.28 10.89
CA ILE A 530 -16.53 20.94 10.85
C ILE A 530 -16.60 20.33 12.25
N GLU A 531 -15.54 20.44 13.03
CA GLU A 531 -15.48 19.95 14.41
C GLU A 531 -16.51 20.66 15.31
N LYS A 532 -16.67 21.99 15.15
CA LYS A 532 -17.70 22.78 15.84
C LYS A 532 -19.11 22.36 15.44
N LYS A 533 -19.37 22.14 14.14
CA LYS A 533 -20.66 21.65 13.64
C LYS A 533 -20.98 20.25 14.17
N ARG A 534 -19.99 19.34 14.20
CA ARG A 534 -20.11 17.99 14.76
C ARG A 534 -20.49 18.04 16.24
N LYS A 535 -19.78 18.85 17.04
CA LYS A 535 -20.08 19.02 18.48
C LYS A 535 -21.45 19.66 18.71
N ALA A 536 -21.89 20.58 17.86
CA ALA A 536 -23.24 21.16 17.95
C ALA A 536 -24.32 20.12 17.65
N LEU A 537 -24.11 19.28 16.64
CA LEU A 537 -25.04 18.22 16.23
C LEU A 537 -25.11 17.12 17.30
N GLU A 538 -23.99 16.78 17.94
CA GLU A 538 -23.92 15.84 19.05
C GLU A 538 -24.69 16.34 20.29
N ARG A 539 -24.57 17.64 20.63
CA ARG A 539 -25.39 18.25 21.70
C ARG A 539 -26.87 18.30 21.35
N ALA A 540 -27.21 18.55 20.09
CA ALA A 540 -28.60 18.54 19.62
C ALA A 540 -29.22 17.13 19.67
N LEU A 541 -28.43 16.10 19.35
CA LEU A 541 -28.84 14.69 19.47
C LEU A 541 -29.03 14.30 20.93
N ARG A 542 -28.11 14.66 21.84
CA ARG A 542 -28.24 14.38 23.28
C ARG A 542 -29.50 15.00 23.90
N ARG A 543 -29.87 16.22 23.49
CA ARG A 543 -31.12 16.87 23.91
C ARG A 543 -32.38 16.21 23.34
N LYS A 544 -32.28 15.48 22.22
CA LYS A 544 -33.39 14.72 21.64
C LYS A 544 -33.56 13.34 22.28
N THR A 545 -32.49 12.75 22.84
CA THR A 545 -32.51 11.39 23.41
C THR A 545 -32.97 11.31 24.87
N GLU A 546 -33.29 12.41 25.55
CA GLU A 546 -33.81 12.41 26.93
C GLU A 546 -35.34 12.22 27.04
N LYS A 547 -36.06 11.92 25.94
CA LYS A 547 -37.50 11.63 25.98
C LYS A 547 -37.91 10.42 25.12
N ALA A 548 -37.71 9.21 25.65
CA ALA A 548 -38.59 8.02 25.47
C ALA A 548 -37.93 6.79 26.13
N PRO A 549 -38.68 5.97 26.89
CA PRO A 549 -38.11 4.87 27.66
C PRO A 549 -37.93 3.58 26.85
N GLU A 550 -36.86 2.86 27.22
CA GLU A 550 -36.60 1.41 27.15
C GLU A 550 -36.91 0.63 25.86
N GLN A 551 -35.85 0.11 25.21
CA GLN A 551 -35.67 -1.33 24.97
C GLN A 551 -34.31 -1.68 24.30
N LYS A 552 -33.66 -2.70 24.90
CA LYS A 552 -32.52 -3.53 24.45
C LYS A 552 -31.19 -2.82 24.13
N ILE A 553 -30.33 -2.77 25.16
CA ILE A 553 -28.93 -2.36 25.07
C ILE A 553 -28.16 -3.41 24.25
N LEU A 554 -27.77 -3.06 23.03
CA LEU A 554 -26.56 -3.58 22.41
C LEU A 554 -25.44 -2.63 22.83
N GLU A 555 -24.42 -3.14 23.52
CA GLU A 555 -23.34 -2.31 24.05
C GLU A 555 -22.54 -1.67 22.90
N PRO A 556 -22.29 -0.35 22.94
CA PRO A 556 -21.34 0.29 22.05
C PRO A 556 -19.94 -0.29 22.29
N GLY A 557 -19.20 -0.62 21.22
CA GLY A 557 -17.83 -1.15 21.29
C GLY A 557 -16.77 -0.18 21.85
N THR A 558 -17.14 0.76 22.71
CA THR A 558 -16.27 1.75 23.36
C THR A 558 -16.35 1.68 24.89
N GLY A 559 -17.05 0.70 25.44
CA GLY A 559 -17.22 0.55 26.89
C GLY A 559 -18.25 1.52 27.46
N THR A 560 -18.77 1.18 28.63
CA THR A 560 -19.79 1.92 29.37
C THR A 560 -19.24 3.16 30.09
N GLY A 561 -17.92 3.39 30.03
CA GLY A 561 -17.24 4.52 30.68
C GLY A 561 -17.08 4.34 32.19
N ARG A 562 -17.44 3.15 32.69
CA ARG A 562 -17.24 2.74 34.08
C ARG A 562 -16.04 1.81 34.23
N GLU A 563 -15.38 1.44 33.13
CA GLU A 563 -14.26 0.52 33.19
C GLU A 563 -12.98 1.18 33.74
N ILE A 564 -12.34 0.53 34.70
CA ILE A 564 -10.98 0.85 35.17
C ILE A 564 -10.03 -0.11 34.46
N VAL A 565 -9.30 0.42 33.47
CA VAL A 565 -8.36 -0.34 32.64
C VAL A 565 -6.98 -0.33 33.29
N PHE A 566 -6.39 -1.51 33.51
CA PHE A 566 -5.03 -1.66 33.99
C PHE A 566 -4.11 -2.15 32.86
N GLN A 567 -3.09 -1.36 32.53
CA GLN A 567 -2.05 -1.79 31.61
C GLN A 567 -1.11 -2.79 32.28
N ALA A 568 -1.35 -4.07 32.02
CA ALA A 568 -0.60 -5.17 32.63
C ALA A 568 0.59 -5.58 31.75
N PHE A 569 1.44 -4.65 31.30
CA PHE A 569 2.76 -4.97 30.72
C PHE A 569 3.66 -3.74 30.68
N ASN A 570 4.97 -3.97 30.60
CA ASN A 570 5.98 -2.94 30.39
C ASN A 570 7.03 -3.39 29.36
N TRP A 571 8.05 -2.57 29.13
CA TRP A 571 9.11 -2.84 28.15
C TRP A 571 10.02 -4.02 28.51
N GLU A 572 10.01 -4.49 29.76
CA GLU A 572 10.82 -5.61 30.25
C GLU A 572 9.99 -6.89 30.46
N SER A 573 8.67 -6.85 30.26
CA SER A 573 7.78 -8.00 30.45
C SER A 573 8.15 -9.21 29.59
N TRP A 574 8.85 -9.01 28.46
CA TRP A 574 9.36 -10.11 27.62
C TRP A 574 10.48 -10.94 28.27
N ARG A 575 11.16 -10.40 29.30
CA ARG A 575 12.26 -11.08 29.98
C ARG A 575 11.78 -12.10 31.03
N ARG A 576 10.47 -12.17 31.29
CA ARG A 576 9.87 -12.99 32.34
C ARG A 576 8.70 -13.81 31.78
N GLN A 577 8.26 -14.82 32.52
CA GLN A 577 7.05 -15.60 32.19
C GLN A 577 5.80 -14.79 32.59
N TRP A 578 5.61 -13.66 31.91
CA TRP A 578 4.71 -12.58 32.32
C TRP A 578 3.25 -13.01 32.54
N TYR A 579 2.71 -13.88 31.69
CA TYR A 579 1.35 -14.38 31.84
C TYR A 579 1.16 -15.20 33.14
N GLN A 580 2.17 -15.95 33.59
CA GLN A 580 2.08 -16.69 34.87
C GLN A 580 2.12 -15.74 36.07
N GLU A 581 2.96 -14.70 35.99
CA GLU A 581 3.00 -13.66 37.02
C GLU A 581 1.68 -12.88 37.09
N LEU A 582 1.04 -12.63 35.94
CA LEU A 582 -0.26 -11.95 35.88
C LEU A 582 -1.40 -12.83 36.41
N ALA A 583 -1.44 -14.12 36.04
CA ALA A 583 -2.45 -15.06 36.54
C ALA A 583 -2.49 -15.11 38.08
N SER A 584 -1.31 -15.17 38.72
CA SER A 584 -1.22 -15.18 40.18
C SER A 584 -1.69 -13.88 40.84
N LYS A 585 -1.74 -12.76 40.10
CA LYS A 585 -2.14 -11.42 40.59
C LYS A 585 -3.53 -11.00 40.15
N ALA A 586 -4.22 -11.79 39.33
CA ALA A 586 -5.54 -11.47 38.80
C ALA A 586 -6.59 -11.27 39.91
N SER A 587 -6.57 -12.12 40.95
CA SER A 587 -7.46 -11.99 42.11
C SER A 587 -7.25 -10.68 42.87
N ASP A 588 -5.99 -10.23 43.00
CA ASP A 588 -5.67 -8.99 43.70
C ASP A 588 -6.02 -7.75 42.87
N LEU A 589 -5.85 -7.81 41.54
CA LEU A 589 -6.27 -6.75 40.63
C LEU A 589 -7.80 -6.57 40.64
N SER A 590 -8.54 -7.67 40.70
CA SER A 590 -10.01 -7.65 40.83
C SER A 590 -10.44 -7.00 42.15
N LYS A 591 -9.79 -7.33 43.27
CA LYS A 591 -10.05 -6.69 44.59
C LYS A 591 -9.74 -5.19 44.60
N CYS A 592 -8.77 -4.75 43.80
CA CYS A 592 -8.43 -3.35 43.61
C CYS A 592 -9.42 -2.58 42.70
N GLY A 593 -10.47 -3.22 42.20
CA GLY A 593 -11.50 -2.59 41.38
C GLY A 593 -11.14 -2.43 39.91
N VAL A 594 -10.11 -3.13 39.43
CA VAL A 594 -9.78 -3.19 38.00
C VAL A 594 -10.83 -4.04 37.30
N THR A 595 -11.47 -3.47 36.28
CA THR A 595 -12.54 -4.15 35.53
C THR A 595 -12.07 -4.63 34.15
N ALA A 596 -10.95 -4.12 33.66
CA ALA A 596 -10.37 -4.52 32.38
C ALA A 596 -8.84 -4.54 32.45
N VAL A 597 -8.23 -5.56 31.87
CA VAL A 597 -6.76 -5.70 31.83
C VAL A 597 -6.30 -5.61 30.38
N TRP A 598 -5.40 -4.67 30.11
CA TRP A 598 -4.76 -4.54 28.81
C TRP A 598 -3.51 -5.42 28.75
N LEU A 599 -3.63 -6.50 27.98
CA LEU A 599 -2.56 -7.48 27.75
C LEU A 599 -1.60 -7.03 26.65
N PRO A 600 -0.32 -7.47 26.70
CA PRO A 600 0.60 -7.23 25.60
C PRO A 600 0.15 -8.00 24.33
N PRO A 601 0.58 -7.58 23.13
CA PRO A 601 0.26 -8.27 21.89
C PRO A 601 0.61 -9.78 21.97
N PRO A 602 -0.31 -10.70 21.63
CA PRO A 602 -0.09 -12.14 21.78
C PRO A 602 0.77 -12.76 20.65
N THR A 603 1.43 -11.93 19.83
CA THR A 603 2.22 -12.35 18.67
C THR A 603 3.70 -12.46 19.01
N GLU A 604 4.33 -13.54 18.54
CA GLU A 604 5.77 -13.76 18.65
C GLU A 604 6.52 -12.91 17.60
N SER A 605 7.54 -12.17 18.01
CA SER A 605 8.30 -11.27 17.12
C SER A 605 9.26 -12.07 16.23
N VAL A 606 9.34 -11.72 14.94
CA VAL A 606 10.08 -12.48 13.91
C VAL A 606 11.59 -12.19 13.89
N ALA A 607 12.12 -11.37 14.81
CA ALA A 607 13.54 -10.96 14.82
C ALA A 607 14.22 -11.22 16.18
N PRO A 608 15.40 -11.87 16.23
CA PRO A 608 16.06 -12.25 17.49
C PRO A 608 16.65 -11.10 18.31
N GLN A 609 16.70 -9.86 17.79
CA GLN A 609 17.47 -8.77 18.42
C GLN A 609 16.76 -7.42 18.59
N VAL A 610 15.46 -7.30 18.31
CA VAL A 610 14.67 -6.14 18.75
C VAL A 610 13.27 -6.61 19.13
N LEU A 611 13.13 -7.14 20.35
CA LEU A 611 11.81 -7.32 20.98
C LEU A 611 11.32 -5.97 21.49
N ALA A 612 11.00 -5.08 20.55
CA ALA A 612 10.19 -3.92 20.83
C ALA A 612 8.73 -4.38 20.91
N VAL A 613 8.02 -3.93 21.95
CA VAL A 613 6.55 -4.01 22.06
C VAL A 613 5.95 -3.76 20.67
N CYS A 614 5.20 -4.75 20.15
CA CYS A 614 4.74 -4.78 18.76
C CYS A 614 3.85 -3.57 18.42
N TYR A 615 4.45 -2.47 17.97
CA TYR A 615 3.81 -1.33 17.32
C TYR A 615 4.47 -0.98 15.98
N SER A 616 5.19 -1.93 15.38
CA SER A 616 5.86 -1.73 14.09
C SER A 616 5.19 -2.62 13.03
N ASN A 617 4.41 -1.99 12.13
CA ASN A 617 3.71 -2.49 10.93
C ASN A 617 2.32 -3.16 11.08
N PRO A 618 1.27 -2.62 10.42
CA PRO A 618 -0.08 -3.19 10.40
C PRO A 618 -0.31 -4.18 9.24
N LEU A 619 0.68 -5.01 8.88
CA LEU A 619 0.60 -5.88 7.69
C LEU A 619 0.55 -7.39 7.97
N SER A 620 0.36 -7.81 9.22
CA SER A 620 0.27 -9.24 9.57
C SER A 620 -0.88 -9.52 10.54
N LEU A 621 -2.11 -9.45 10.03
CA LEU A 621 -3.34 -9.82 10.78
C LEU A 621 -3.95 -11.15 10.29
N LEU A 622 -3.15 -12.02 9.64
CA LEU A 622 -3.66 -13.21 8.95
C LEU A 622 -2.84 -14.50 9.15
N LEU A 623 -2.01 -14.58 10.19
CA LEU A 623 -1.34 -15.83 10.59
C LEU A 623 -1.69 -16.17 12.04
N ALA A 624 -2.91 -16.67 12.23
CA ALA A 624 -3.39 -17.25 13.48
C ALA A 624 -3.61 -18.77 13.32
N VAL A 625 -2.61 -19.49 12.80
CA VAL A 625 -2.58 -20.96 12.81
C VAL A 625 -1.13 -21.41 12.91
N CYS A 626 -0.54 -21.37 14.11
CA CYS A 626 0.57 -22.23 14.56
C CYS A 626 1.11 -21.75 15.92
N CYS A 627 0.56 -22.25 17.03
CA CYS A 627 1.30 -22.53 18.28
C CYS A 627 0.33 -23.02 19.38
N TYR A 628 0.02 -24.32 19.37
CA TYR A 628 -0.80 -24.98 20.39
C TYR A 628 -0.24 -24.82 21.82
N SER A 629 1.06 -24.53 21.99
CA SER A 629 1.72 -24.42 23.30
C SER A 629 1.63 -23.03 23.95
N PHE A 630 1.37 -21.97 23.17
CA PHE A 630 1.27 -20.58 23.68
C PHE A 630 -0.19 -20.22 24.02
N GLN A 631 -1.13 -20.73 23.22
CA GLN A 631 -2.55 -20.49 23.36
C GLN A 631 -3.12 -21.01 24.69
N GLN A 632 -2.58 -22.12 25.21
CA GLN A 632 -2.96 -22.68 26.51
C GLN A 632 -2.57 -21.80 27.71
N ARG A 633 -1.53 -20.97 27.60
CA ARG A 633 -1.09 -20.06 28.68
C ARG A 633 -1.91 -18.77 28.74
N ILE A 634 -2.42 -18.31 27.60
CA ILE A 634 -3.36 -17.18 27.53
C ILE A 634 -4.73 -17.60 28.07
N PHE A 635 -5.16 -18.82 27.75
CA PHE A 635 -6.44 -19.36 28.24
C PHE A 635 -6.49 -19.43 29.78
N ASN A 636 -5.40 -19.85 30.44
CA ASN A 636 -5.32 -19.90 31.90
C ASN A 636 -5.29 -18.51 32.60
N CYS A 637 -5.15 -17.40 31.86
CA CYS A 637 -5.26 -16.05 32.40
C CYS A 637 -6.67 -15.44 32.25
N GLY A 638 -7.55 -16.10 31.50
CA GLY A 638 -8.90 -15.62 31.18
C GLY A 638 -10.01 -16.15 32.08
N ASP A 639 -9.70 -17.07 33.00
CA ASP A 639 -10.63 -17.62 34.00
C ASP A 639 -10.59 -16.85 35.34
#